data_AF-A0A9W4RI35-F1
#
_entry.id   AF-A0A9W4RI35-F1
#
_cell.length_a   1.000
_cell.length_b   1.000
_cell.length_c   1.000
_cell.angle_alpha   90.00
_cell.angle_beta   90.00
_cell.angle_gamma   90.00
#
_symmetry.space_group_name_H-M   'P 1'
#
loop_
_entity.id
_entity.type
_entity.pdbx_description
1 polymer ?
#
loop_
_entity_poly.entity_id
_entity_poly.type
_entity_poly.pdbx_seq_one_letter_code
_entity_poly.pdbx_strand_id
1 'polypeptide(L)'
;MLTAAKALSQTLKKNKHSVPASIISSLRNAILKRREALAIYEELGADDVNHGVFIQRLEQTLSILTPFMATSLAPAALAIDIDKGYNTNAFASLATLADELDSDSLDPASTISKRAFLPPQGLYAVVAPFESMLEDDELSELVEVIAIVQHLEKVKSQVRQYWTDAAKGILPIPLASWLTSLIFRQLQKRFEGKYLGSSRRFEVHCRRAHKLFTDHPKPAAGFGISDMSGAIHFCVISNAINNHHSMSKLSEDLANKLKVKVGTDHELMSHDPSLLLPLRDPPTEMLEPDRDAEPLRIWAVVEIFKNIKRDVIQGRAISGLESWDQVFDCPSELILPLALENISDPHNSASLELALGMDIFLSSYAAFLWADGKQNKQNCRLQSLLLAKDMQKSILSSIGSLEKLACDLSYYSMPIVFQKELYDQLDACLREKAFDLYHQAPWTAGGHMLEMLYKAGSAGAALCFATEFVPSTLHLYNALTRSAFGMKKIQLVEDLYDLTVNTVFLGSRPTHNYVSHYRRAVWGTKRNNKGVPGDAHNAGSQFHRELIQTVSVGQLETVFRHQIANDYVMHPEYLAMFFGESPDLGRTEPVQSRIRGMAGKSNVFDIMDKSKKLVLPEFLGRLPTARLDMFKVFTTCVAVLERFSIIVQGQHNGGGVEFHLVADNHIVKGSCLVDVVLGFILQFSGDKHKEKILQNLSLPTAVAWAFFIEVDQGAKLEHYLWNI
;
A
#
# COMPACT_ATOMS: atom_id res chain seq x y z
N MET A 1 12.60 -40.85 26.68
CA MET A 1 11.47 -41.25 27.57
C MET A 1 11.73 -42.57 28.30
N LEU A 2 11.87 -43.71 27.62
CA LEU A 2 12.01 -45.03 28.28
C LEU A 2 13.23 -45.14 29.22
N THR A 3 14.38 -44.59 28.82
CA THR A 3 15.61 -44.55 29.65
C THR A 3 15.39 -43.75 30.92
N ALA A 4 14.69 -42.61 30.84
CA ALA A 4 14.35 -41.78 31.98
C ALA A 4 13.36 -42.48 32.92
N ALA A 5 12.35 -43.18 32.38
CA ALA A 5 11.41 -43.97 33.18
C ALA A 5 12.13 -45.10 33.95
N LYS A 6 13.08 -45.79 33.31
CA LYS A 6 13.90 -46.82 33.95
C LYS A 6 14.80 -46.23 35.05
N ALA A 7 15.48 -45.11 34.78
CA ALA A 7 16.30 -44.42 35.77
C ALA A 7 15.46 -43.94 36.97
N LEU A 8 14.29 -43.34 36.71
CA LEU A 8 13.35 -42.93 37.74
C LEU A 8 12.87 -44.13 38.58
N SER A 9 12.55 -45.26 37.96
CA SER A 9 12.16 -46.48 38.69
C SER A 9 13.27 -47.00 39.62
N GLN A 10 14.54 -46.90 39.20
CA GLN A 10 15.69 -47.29 40.03
C GLN A 10 15.84 -46.34 41.22
N THR A 11 15.67 -45.04 41.01
CA THR A 11 15.71 -44.03 42.06
C THR A 11 14.54 -44.18 43.04
N LEU A 12 13.32 -44.38 42.56
CA LEU A 12 12.13 -44.64 43.38
C LEU A 12 12.30 -45.91 44.22
N LYS A 13 12.87 -46.98 43.62
CA LYS A 13 13.19 -48.23 44.33
C LYS A 13 14.27 -48.03 45.39
N LYS A 14 15.33 -47.28 45.09
CA LYS A 14 16.44 -46.98 46.01
C LYS A 14 15.96 -46.15 47.20
N ASN A 15 15.08 -45.18 46.95
CA ASN A 15 14.63 -44.21 47.95
C ASN A 15 13.29 -44.58 48.61
N LYS A 16 12.71 -45.75 48.28
CA LYS A 16 11.39 -46.23 48.77
C LYS A 16 10.25 -45.21 48.58
N HIS A 17 10.31 -44.41 47.52
CA HIS A 17 9.26 -43.45 47.21
C HIS A 17 8.20 -44.07 46.31
N SER A 18 6.94 -43.69 46.54
CA SER A 18 5.80 -44.10 45.72
C SER A 18 5.48 -43.05 44.66
N VAL A 19 4.97 -43.49 43.52
CA VAL A 19 4.43 -42.62 42.47
C VAL A 19 3.01 -42.17 42.87
N PRO A 20 2.72 -40.86 42.89
CA PRO A 20 1.38 -40.36 43.11
C PRO A 20 0.36 -40.92 42.10
N ALA A 21 -0.83 -41.27 42.58
CA ALA A 21 -1.90 -41.79 41.73
C ALA A 21 -2.31 -40.82 40.60
N SER A 22 -2.14 -39.51 40.81
CA SER A 22 -2.38 -38.48 39.79
C SER A 22 -1.46 -38.63 38.57
N ILE A 23 -0.20 -39.02 38.75
CA ILE A 23 0.75 -39.22 37.64
C ILE A 23 0.35 -40.45 36.81
N ILE A 24 -0.02 -41.55 37.48
CA ILE A 24 -0.51 -42.76 36.81
C ILE A 24 -1.81 -42.47 36.05
N SER A 25 -2.73 -41.71 36.65
CA SER A 25 -3.98 -41.29 36.01
C SER A 25 -3.74 -40.40 34.79
N SER A 26 -2.84 -39.41 34.89
CA SER A 26 -2.47 -38.55 33.77
C SER A 26 -1.82 -39.34 32.64
N LEU A 27 -0.96 -40.32 32.96
CA LEU A 27 -0.32 -41.16 31.94
C LEU A 27 -1.33 -42.08 31.24
N ARG A 28 -2.31 -42.65 31.98
CA ARG A 28 -3.43 -43.40 31.39
C ARG A 28 -4.29 -42.53 30.48
N ASN A 29 -4.60 -41.31 30.91
CA ASN A 29 -5.36 -40.35 30.10
C ASN A 29 -4.60 -39.96 28.83
N ALA A 30 -3.28 -39.75 28.93
CA ALA A 30 -2.44 -39.47 27.76
C ALA A 30 -2.42 -40.62 26.76
N ILE A 31 -2.31 -41.88 27.24
CA ILE A 31 -2.42 -43.08 26.39
C ILE A 31 -3.79 -43.14 25.71
N LEU A 32 -4.88 -42.92 26.46
CA LEU A 32 -6.24 -42.94 25.93
C LEU A 32 -6.44 -41.88 24.84
N LYS A 33 -6.07 -40.63 25.09
CA LYS A 33 -6.13 -39.55 24.10
C LYS A 33 -5.26 -39.81 22.88
N ARG A 34 -4.09 -40.43 23.04
CA ARG A 34 -3.23 -40.76 21.90
C ARG A 34 -3.76 -41.94 21.10
N ARG A 35 -4.46 -42.90 21.72
CA ARG A 35 -5.21 -43.95 21.01
C ARG A 35 -6.40 -43.38 20.24
N GLU A 36 -7.12 -42.41 20.82
CA GLU A 36 -8.15 -41.66 20.08
C GLU A 36 -7.54 -40.95 18.87
N ALA A 37 -6.39 -40.29 19.04
CA ALA A 37 -5.66 -39.70 17.92
C ALA A 37 -5.25 -40.76 16.89
N LEU A 38 -4.66 -41.89 17.30
CA LEU A 38 -4.29 -42.97 16.38
C LEU A 38 -5.50 -43.51 15.62
N ALA A 39 -6.65 -43.71 16.27
CA ALA A 39 -7.88 -44.14 15.62
C ALA A 39 -8.35 -43.13 14.57
N ILE A 40 -8.19 -41.82 14.84
CA ILE A 40 -8.42 -40.78 13.83
C ILE A 40 -7.44 -40.95 12.67
N TYR A 41 -6.14 -41.13 12.91
CA TYR A 41 -5.15 -41.35 11.84
C TYR A 41 -5.42 -42.61 11.00
N GLU A 42 -5.81 -43.73 11.64
CA GLU A 42 -6.21 -44.97 10.99
C GLU A 42 -7.49 -44.78 10.15
N GLU A 43 -8.49 -44.08 10.68
CA GLU A 43 -9.71 -43.71 9.93
C GLU A 43 -9.40 -42.81 8.72
N LEU A 44 -8.37 -41.95 8.84
CA LEU A 44 -7.91 -41.07 7.76
C LEU A 44 -6.95 -41.77 6.79
N GLY A 45 -6.62 -43.05 6.99
CA GLY A 45 -5.71 -43.83 6.15
C GLY A 45 -4.25 -43.33 6.18
N ALA A 46 -3.91 -42.50 7.16
CA ALA A 46 -2.58 -41.97 7.40
C ALA A 46 -1.91 -42.82 8.49
N ASP A 47 -1.55 -44.05 8.12
CA ASP A 47 -1.00 -45.05 9.04
C ASP A 47 0.43 -44.64 9.47
N ASP A 48 0.52 -43.80 10.50
CA ASP A 48 1.80 -43.38 11.08
C ASP A 48 2.23 -44.36 12.17
N VAL A 49 3.15 -45.25 11.80
CA VAL A 49 3.81 -46.21 12.69
C VAL A 49 4.38 -45.52 13.94
N ASN A 50 4.74 -44.24 13.86
CA ASN A 50 5.28 -43.49 15.00
C ASN A 50 4.24 -43.26 16.10
N HIS A 51 2.95 -43.11 15.78
CA HIS A 51 1.89 -43.03 16.79
C HIS A 51 1.77 -44.33 17.58
N GLY A 52 1.79 -45.48 16.90
CA GLY A 52 1.80 -46.80 17.53
C GLY A 52 3.03 -47.00 18.43
N VAL A 53 4.22 -46.66 17.92
CA VAL A 53 5.48 -46.72 18.70
C VAL A 53 5.45 -45.77 19.91
N PHE A 54 4.86 -44.59 19.77
CA PHE A 54 4.75 -43.62 20.86
C PHE A 54 3.78 -44.11 21.95
N ILE A 55 2.60 -44.63 21.56
CA ILE A 55 1.65 -45.27 22.49
C ILE A 55 2.32 -46.44 23.22
N GLN A 56 3.04 -47.29 22.49
CA GLN A 56 3.78 -48.41 23.08
C GLN A 56 4.83 -47.93 24.10
N ARG A 57 5.54 -46.84 23.82
CA ARG A 57 6.50 -46.23 24.77
C ARG A 57 5.81 -45.67 26.02
N LEU A 58 4.64 -45.05 25.88
CA LEU A 58 3.84 -44.57 27.01
C LEU A 58 3.32 -45.74 27.86
N GLU A 59 2.84 -46.81 27.23
CA GLU A 59 2.39 -48.03 27.90
C GLU A 59 3.52 -48.74 28.65
N GLN A 60 4.71 -48.84 28.03
CA GLN A 60 5.89 -49.36 28.71
C GLN A 60 6.29 -48.49 29.91
N THR A 61 6.22 -47.16 29.75
CA THR A 61 6.47 -46.22 30.86
C THR A 61 5.44 -46.40 31.98
N LEU A 62 4.16 -46.59 31.63
CA LEU A 62 3.10 -46.89 32.59
C LEU A 62 3.38 -48.21 33.30
N SER A 63 3.78 -49.26 32.59
CA SER A 63 4.13 -50.56 33.16
C SER A 63 5.33 -50.49 34.11
N ILE A 64 6.30 -49.61 33.85
CA ILE A 64 7.48 -49.41 34.72
C ILE A 64 7.08 -48.70 36.02
N LEU A 65 6.18 -47.72 35.95
CA LEU A 65 5.82 -46.86 37.09
C LEU A 65 4.68 -47.43 37.94
N THR A 66 3.77 -48.22 37.37
CA THR A 66 2.61 -48.79 38.08
C THR A 66 2.97 -49.62 39.33
N PRO A 67 4.05 -50.44 39.36
CA PRO A 67 4.45 -51.17 40.57
C PRO A 67 4.84 -50.29 41.77
N PHE A 68 5.12 -49.00 41.52
CA PHE A 68 5.47 -48.03 42.55
C PHE A 68 4.27 -47.18 42.98
N MET A 69 3.06 -47.46 42.49
CA MET A 69 1.86 -46.72 42.88
C MET A 69 1.62 -46.90 44.38
N ALA A 70 1.41 -45.80 45.11
CA ALA A 70 1.08 -45.88 46.53
C ALA A 70 -0.22 -46.69 46.71
N THR A 71 -0.18 -47.79 47.46
CA THR A 71 -1.39 -48.49 47.93
C THR A 71 -2.04 -47.66 49.03
N SER A 72 -2.65 -46.54 48.66
CA SER A 72 -3.36 -45.70 49.63
C SER A 72 -4.72 -46.32 49.95
N LEU A 73 -4.78 -47.03 51.08
CA LEU A 73 -6.02 -47.27 51.83
C LEU A 73 -6.13 -46.18 52.92
N ALA A 74 -6.57 -44.98 52.55
CA ALA A 74 -7.24 -44.04 53.46
C ALA A 74 -7.92 -42.90 52.68
N PRO A 75 -9.09 -42.38 53.12
CA PRO A 75 -9.94 -41.51 52.34
C PRO A 75 -9.43 -40.06 52.27
N ALA A 76 -9.81 -39.40 51.18
CA ALA A 76 -9.62 -38.00 50.88
C ALA A 76 -10.03 -37.08 52.05
N ALA A 77 -9.06 -36.30 52.57
CA ALA A 77 -9.32 -35.04 53.27
C ALA A 77 -8.02 -34.23 53.37
N LEU A 78 -7.70 -33.49 52.32
CA LEU A 78 -7.01 -32.21 52.44
C LEU A 78 -7.64 -31.31 51.39
N ALA A 79 -8.53 -30.45 51.86
CA ALA A 79 -9.13 -29.38 51.08
C ALA A 79 -8.00 -28.55 50.48
N ILE A 80 -7.89 -28.56 49.15
CA ILE A 80 -7.10 -27.59 48.42
C ILE A 80 -7.99 -26.36 48.30
N ASP A 81 -7.58 -25.31 49.00
CA ASP A 81 -8.14 -23.98 48.94
C ASP A 81 -8.03 -23.45 47.50
N ILE A 82 -9.17 -23.29 46.84
CA ILE A 82 -9.27 -22.76 45.47
C ILE A 82 -9.20 -21.24 45.59
N ASP A 83 -8.04 -20.69 45.93
CA ASP A 83 -7.74 -19.28 45.64
C ASP A 83 -6.24 -18.98 45.77
N LYS A 84 -5.47 -19.35 44.75
CA LYS A 84 -4.21 -18.69 44.34
C LYS A 84 -3.69 -19.32 43.05
N GLY A 85 -3.45 -18.46 42.05
CA GLY A 85 -3.04 -18.84 40.70
C GLY A 85 -1.79 -19.71 40.69
N TYR A 86 -1.93 -20.94 40.19
CA TYR A 86 -0.83 -21.86 39.97
C TYR A 86 -0.18 -21.63 38.61
N ASN A 87 1.13 -21.45 38.66
CA ASN A 87 2.08 -21.68 37.60
C ASN A 87 1.93 -23.14 37.11
N THR A 88 1.57 -23.37 35.85
CA THR A 88 1.14 -24.68 35.31
C THR A 88 2.28 -25.65 34.98
N ASN A 89 3.38 -25.64 35.74
CA ASN A 89 4.43 -26.64 35.56
C ASN A 89 4.77 -27.37 36.87
N ALA A 90 4.10 -28.51 37.08
CA ALA A 90 4.35 -29.41 38.20
C ALA A 90 5.74 -30.08 38.18
N PHE A 91 6.56 -29.82 37.15
CA PHE A 91 7.93 -30.31 37.00
C PHE A 91 9.00 -29.24 37.21
N ALA A 92 8.64 -28.00 37.56
CA ALA A 92 9.63 -26.93 37.78
C ALA A 92 10.66 -27.29 38.88
N SER A 93 10.26 -28.08 39.87
CA SER A 93 11.12 -28.56 40.96
C SER A 93 12.08 -29.70 40.58
N LEU A 94 11.97 -30.27 39.38
CA LEU A 94 12.94 -31.26 38.88
C LEU A 94 14.13 -30.61 38.16
N ALA A 95 13.96 -29.39 37.62
CA ALA A 95 15.06 -28.63 37.02
C ALA A 95 16.12 -28.25 38.06
N THR A 96 15.69 -27.89 39.27
CA THR A 96 16.57 -27.55 40.39
C THR A 96 17.41 -28.73 40.92
N LEU A 97 17.03 -29.98 40.63
CA LEU A 97 17.76 -31.17 41.10
C LEU A 97 18.82 -31.65 40.10
N ALA A 98 18.77 -31.17 38.85
CA ALA A 98 19.78 -31.44 37.83
C ALA A 98 20.98 -30.47 37.94
N ASP A 99 20.74 -29.25 38.44
CA ASP A 99 21.78 -28.20 38.56
C ASP A 99 22.66 -28.34 39.82
N GLU A 100 22.32 -29.19 40.79
CA GLU A 100 23.13 -29.42 42.01
C GLU A 100 24.27 -30.46 41.83
N LEU A 101 24.49 -30.99 40.63
CA LEU A 101 25.53 -31.99 40.36
C LEU A 101 26.77 -31.46 39.62
N ASP A 102 26.78 -30.20 39.20
CA ASP A 102 27.93 -29.58 38.54
C ASP A 102 28.25 -28.20 39.13
N SER A 103 28.90 -28.17 40.30
CA SER A 103 29.65 -26.98 40.71
C SER A 103 30.78 -27.34 41.68
N ASP A 104 32.01 -27.43 41.16
CA ASP A 104 33.21 -27.24 41.96
C ASP A 104 34.04 -26.09 41.35
N SER A 105 34.36 -25.13 42.23
CA SER A 105 35.49 -24.18 42.18
C SER A 105 35.32 -22.75 41.60
N LEU A 106 35.33 -21.81 42.54
CA LEU A 106 36.17 -20.59 42.67
C LEU A 106 35.73 -19.24 42.03
N ASP A 107 35.27 -18.37 42.91
CA ASP A 107 35.25 -16.88 42.89
C ASP A 107 36.64 -16.30 43.31
N PRO A 108 36.95 -14.96 43.29
CA PRO A 108 36.03 -13.82 43.18
C PRO A 108 36.50 -12.56 42.36
N ALA A 109 35.55 -11.63 42.23
CA ALA A 109 35.64 -10.16 42.37
C ALA A 109 35.54 -9.28 41.09
N SER A 110 34.46 -8.52 40.98
CA SER A 110 34.50 -7.05 41.17
C SER A 110 33.10 -6.40 41.18
N THR A 111 33.03 -5.33 41.95
CA THR A 111 31.86 -4.57 42.39
C THR A 111 31.48 -3.47 41.40
N ILE A 112 30.28 -3.47 40.81
CA ILE A 112 29.64 -2.23 40.31
C ILE A 112 28.12 -2.26 40.57
N SER A 113 27.69 -1.22 41.28
CA SER A 113 26.33 -0.84 41.65
C SER A 113 25.33 -0.83 40.48
N LYS A 114 24.21 -1.56 40.60
CA LYS A 114 23.03 -1.41 39.74
C LYS A 114 21.76 -1.22 40.57
N ARG A 115 21.13 -0.08 40.29
CA ARG A 115 19.86 0.43 40.78
C ARG A 115 18.73 -0.59 40.55
N ALA A 116 17.93 -0.84 41.58
CA ALA A 116 16.81 -1.77 41.56
C ALA A 116 15.76 -1.39 40.50
N PHE A 117 15.56 -2.27 39.53
CA PHE A 117 14.37 -2.32 38.70
C PHE A 117 13.49 -3.47 39.20
N LEU A 118 12.25 -3.15 39.54
CA LEU A 118 11.20 -4.13 39.76
C LEU A 118 11.00 -4.94 38.47
N PRO A 119 10.84 -6.28 38.53
CA PRO A 119 10.46 -7.05 37.35
C PRO A 119 9.05 -6.63 36.91
N PRO A 120 8.82 -6.37 35.63
CA PRO A 120 7.48 -6.09 35.14
C PRO A 120 6.62 -7.33 35.37
N GLN A 121 5.52 -7.13 36.09
CA GLN A 121 4.47 -8.13 36.27
C GLN A 121 3.98 -8.60 34.89
N GLY A 122 3.80 -9.91 34.78
CA GLY A 122 3.64 -10.63 33.52
C GLY A 122 2.58 -10.07 32.60
N LEU A 123 2.96 -10.01 31.32
CA LEU A 123 2.06 -10.02 30.18
C LEU A 123 1.01 -11.12 30.37
N TYR A 124 -0.26 -10.73 30.47
CA TYR A 124 -1.33 -11.60 30.02
C TYR A 124 -1.14 -11.75 28.51
N ALA A 125 -0.48 -12.83 28.10
CA ALA A 125 -0.52 -13.30 26.74
C ALA A 125 -1.98 -13.63 26.44
N VAL A 126 -2.61 -12.82 25.57
CA VAL A 126 -3.74 -13.31 24.81
C VAL A 126 -3.18 -14.46 23.98
N VAL A 127 -3.52 -15.67 24.40
CA VAL A 127 -3.17 -16.92 23.73
C VAL A 127 -3.56 -16.78 22.27
N ALA A 128 -2.56 -16.67 21.39
CA ALA A 128 -2.74 -17.08 20.01
C ALA A 128 -3.11 -18.56 20.08
N PRO A 129 -4.25 -18.99 19.50
CA PRO A 129 -4.48 -20.42 19.40
C PRO A 129 -3.33 -20.97 18.55
N PHE A 130 -2.73 -22.08 18.97
CA PHE A 130 -1.73 -22.88 18.23
C PHE A 130 -0.23 -22.60 18.43
N GLU A 131 0.22 -22.14 19.60
CA GLU A 131 1.66 -22.19 19.96
C GLU A 131 2.05 -23.49 20.70
N SER A 132 1.50 -24.61 20.23
CA SER A 132 1.97 -25.95 20.57
C SER A 132 2.14 -26.76 19.28
N MET A 133 3.27 -26.55 18.59
CA MET A 133 3.69 -27.39 17.48
C MET A 133 3.90 -28.81 18.02
N LEU A 134 3.05 -29.76 17.57
CA LEU A 134 3.43 -31.16 17.54
C LEU A 134 4.44 -31.28 16.40
N GLU A 135 5.70 -31.54 16.71
CA GLU A 135 6.74 -31.89 15.74
C GLU A 135 6.23 -33.10 14.92
N ASP A 136 5.99 -32.88 13.61
CA ASP A 136 5.80 -33.91 12.57
C ASP A 136 4.42 -34.59 12.37
N ASP A 137 3.30 -33.88 12.59
CA ASP A 137 1.99 -34.42 12.22
C ASP A 137 1.56 -33.90 10.82
N GLU A 138 1.48 -34.76 9.79
CA GLU A 138 0.94 -34.41 8.45
C GLU A 138 -0.43 -33.71 8.54
N LEU A 139 -1.20 -34.04 9.57
CA LEU A 139 -2.47 -33.41 9.90
C LEU A 139 -2.32 -31.92 10.25
N SER A 140 -1.24 -31.54 10.95
CA SER A 140 -0.96 -30.14 11.28
C SER A 140 -0.70 -29.32 10.03
N GLU A 141 0.08 -29.84 9.07
CA GLU A 141 0.30 -29.17 7.78
C GLU A 141 -1.03 -29.01 7.00
N LEU A 142 -1.89 -30.04 7.02
CA LEU A 142 -3.20 -29.97 6.38
C LEU A 142 -4.09 -28.92 7.04
N VAL A 143 -4.13 -28.88 8.38
CA VAL A 143 -4.90 -27.89 9.16
C VAL A 143 -4.44 -26.47 8.83
N GLU A 144 -3.13 -26.24 8.77
CA GLU A 144 -2.56 -24.93 8.45
C GLU A 144 -2.91 -24.49 7.02
N VAL A 145 -2.80 -25.40 6.04
CA VAL A 145 -3.15 -25.12 4.64
C VAL A 145 -4.62 -24.72 4.49
N ILE A 146 -5.54 -25.37 5.21
CA ILE A 146 -6.95 -24.99 5.16
C ILE A 146 -7.16 -23.62 5.80
N ALA A 147 -6.54 -23.37 6.95
CA ALA A 147 -6.64 -22.07 7.61
C ALA A 147 -6.18 -20.95 6.66
N ILE A 148 -5.15 -21.22 5.86
CA ILE A 148 -4.69 -20.31 4.80
C ILE A 148 -5.70 -20.17 3.68
N VAL A 149 -6.22 -21.27 3.12
CA VAL A 149 -7.24 -21.21 2.06
C VAL A 149 -8.46 -20.42 2.52
N GLN A 150 -8.97 -20.69 3.72
CA GLN A 150 -10.08 -19.93 4.31
C GLN A 150 -9.75 -18.45 4.50
N HIS A 151 -8.52 -18.15 4.95
CA HIS A 151 -8.06 -16.79 5.10
C HIS A 151 -8.01 -16.07 3.74
N LEU A 152 -7.47 -16.74 2.71
CA LEU A 152 -7.39 -16.23 1.34
C LEU A 152 -8.78 -16.00 0.75
N GLU A 153 -9.75 -16.87 0.96
CA GLU A 153 -11.12 -16.66 0.49
C GLU A 153 -11.77 -15.43 1.13
N LYS A 154 -11.53 -15.20 2.43
CA LYS A 154 -11.98 -13.96 3.09
C LYS A 154 -11.30 -12.72 2.49
N VAL A 155 -9.99 -12.77 2.25
CA VAL A 155 -9.26 -11.66 1.61
C VAL A 155 -9.77 -11.41 0.20
N LYS A 156 -9.95 -12.47 -0.60
CA LYS A 156 -10.52 -12.39 -1.95
C LYS A 156 -11.92 -11.83 -1.96
N SER A 157 -12.78 -12.23 -1.02
CA SER A 157 -14.12 -11.66 -0.88
C SER A 157 -14.06 -10.14 -0.70
N GLN A 158 -13.12 -9.65 0.10
CA GLN A 158 -12.96 -8.22 0.33
C GLN A 158 -12.32 -7.49 -0.88
N VAL A 159 -11.40 -8.12 -1.60
CA VAL A 159 -10.86 -7.60 -2.87
C VAL A 159 -11.97 -7.53 -3.93
N ARG A 160 -12.79 -8.58 -4.06
CA ARG A 160 -13.96 -8.58 -4.94
C ARG A 160 -14.90 -7.43 -4.60
N GLN A 161 -15.15 -7.16 -3.32
CA GLN A 161 -15.95 -6.02 -2.91
C GLN A 161 -15.36 -4.69 -3.39
N TYR A 162 -14.03 -4.49 -3.32
CA TYR A 162 -13.40 -3.27 -3.86
C TYR A 162 -13.60 -3.11 -5.36
N TRP A 163 -13.49 -4.20 -6.13
CA TRP A 163 -13.70 -4.16 -7.57
C TRP A 163 -15.16 -4.03 -7.96
N THR A 164 -16.09 -4.59 -7.18
CA THR A 164 -17.53 -4.34 -7.32
C THR A 164 -17.88 -2.88 -6.99
N ASP A 165 -17.30 -2.30 -5.92
CA ASP A 165 -17.45 -0.88 -5.60
C ASP A 165 -16.88 0.00 -6.73
N ALA A 166 -15.76 -0.41 -7.33
CA ALA A 166 -15.15 0.31 -8.45
C ALA A 166 -15.98 0.26 -9.73
N ALA A 167 -16.53 -0.91 -10.06
CA ALA A 167 -17.45 -1.07 -11.18
C ALA A 167 -18.71 -0.20 -11.05
N LYS A 168 -19.14 0.09 -9.80
CA LYS A 168 -20.26 0.98 -9.49
C LYS A 168 -19.88 2.45 -9.48
N GLY A 169 -18.60 2.80 -9.64
CA GLY A 169 -18.09 4.17 -9.50
C GLY A 169 -18.08 4.68 -8.06
N ILE A 170 -18.23 3.81 -7.06
CA ILE A 170 -18.14 4.17 -5.63
C ILE A 170 -16.68 4.35 -5.22
N LEU A 171 -15.80 3.49 -5.75
CA LEU A 171 -14.36 3.51 -5.52
C LEU A 171 -13.64 3.82 -6.84
N PRO A 172 -12.66 4.73 -6.89
CA PRO A 172 -11.89 4.94 -8.11
C PRO A 172 -11.11 3.67 -8.48
N ILE A 173 -11.05 3.33 -9.77
CA ILE A 173 -10.26 2.19 -10.30
C ILE A 173 -8.80 2.20 -9.80
N PRO A 174 -8.05 3.31 -9.85
CA PRO A 174 -6.69 3.32 -9.32
C PRO A 174 -6.66 2.99 -7.83
N LEU A 175 -7.59 3.50 -7.02
CA LEU A 175 -7.61 3.19 -5.58
C LEU A 175 -7.92 1.71 -5.31
N ALA A 176 -8.81 1.09 -6.09
CA ALA A 176 -9.07 -0.35 -6.00
C ALA A 176 -7.82 -1.18 -6.36
N SER A 177 -7.09 -0.76 -7.41
CA SER A 177 -5.80 -1.35 -7.78
C SER A 177 -4.77 -1.20 -6.66
N TRP A 178 -4.65 0.00 -6.07
CA TRP A 178 -3.70 0.30 -5.01
C TRP A 178 -3.94 -0.57 -3.78
N LEU A 179 -5.21 -0.72 -3.38
CA LEU A 179 -5.59 -1.59 -2.27
C LEU A 179 -5.27 -3.05 -2.58
N THR A 180 -5.56 -3.51 -3.80
CA THR A 180 -5.26 -4.89 -4.23
C THR A 180 -3.75 -5.16 -4.19
N SER A 181 -2.94 -4.21 -4.67
CA SER A 181 -1.47 -4.28 -4.65
C SER A 181 -0.90 -4.29 -3.23
N LEU A 182 -1.40 -3.42 -2.34
CA LEU A 182 -1.02 -3.43 -0.93
C LEU A 182 -1.31 -4.79 -0.28
N ILE A 183 -2.51 -5.33 -0.49
CA ILE A 183 -2.92 -6.62 0.06
C ILE A 183 -2.04 -7.74 -0.46
N PHE A 184 -1.77 -7.74 -1.76
CA PHE A 184 -0.91 -8.75 -2.37
C PHE A 184 0.49 -8.73 -1.76
N ARG A 185 1.10 -7.56 -1.56
CA ARG A 185 2.38 -7.42 -0.83
C ARG A 185 2.29 -7.93 0.62
N GLN A 186 1.20 -7.66 1.33
CA GLN A 186 1.01 -8.18 2.69
C GLN A 186 0.88 -9.71 2.72
N LEU A 187 0.21 -10.29 1.73
CA LEU A 187 0.11 -11.74 1.59
C LEU A 187 1.48 -12.34 1.29
N GLN A 188 2.25 -11.79 0.35
CA GLN A 188 3.61 -12.24 0.05
C GLN A 188 4.47 -12.28 1.31
N LYS A 189 4.52 -11.17 2.06
CA LYS A 189 5.28 -11.08 3.32
C LYS A 189 4.82 -12.10 4.37
N ARG A 190 3.53 -12.42 4.40
CA ARG A 190 2.97 -13.37 5.37
C ARG A 190 3.33 -14.82 5.04
N PHE A 191 3.46 -15.14 3.76
CA PHE A 191 3.81 -16.48 3.28
C PHE A 191 5.31 -16.70 3.10
N GLU A 192 6.10 -15.63 3.09
CA GLU A 192 7.56 -15.67 3.02
C GLU A 192 8.14 -16.62 4.09
N GLY A 193 8.88 -17.64 3.63
CA GLY A 193 9.59 -18.61 4.47
C GLY A 193 8.73 -19.67 5.17
N LYS A 194 7.39 -19.63 5.09
CA LYS A 194 6.50 -20.59 5.77
C LYS A 194 6.13 -21.81 4.93
N TYR A 195 6.05 -21.63 3.61
CA TYR A 195 5.81 -22.71 2.67
C TYR A 195 6.95 -22.71 1.65
N LEU A 196 7.58 -23.87 1.43
CA LEU A 196 8.63 -24.04 0.42
C LEU A 196 8.19 -23.38 -0.88
N GLY A 197 9.08 -22.62 -1.53
CA GLY A 197 8.82 -21.69 -2.65
C GLY A 197 8.23 -22.26 -3.95
N SER A 198 7.54 -23.40 -3.90
CA SER A 198 6.85 -24.04 -5.02
C SER A 198 5.37 -24.21 -4.73
N SER A 199 4.53 -23.70 -5.64
CA SER A 199 3.09 -23.90 -5.62
C SER A 199 2.67 -25.38 -5.64
N ARG A 200 3.51 -26.29 -6.17
CA ARG A 200 3.19 -27.74 -6.24
C ARG A 200 3.05 -28.37 -4.87
N ARG A 201 3.88 -27.99 -3.89
CA ARG A 201 3.75 -28.55 -2.53
C ARG A 201 2.43 -28.10 -1.92
N PHE A 202 2.14 -26.80 -2.01
CA PHE A 202 0.87 -26.24 -1.53
C PHE A 202 -0.33 -26.86 -2.25
N GLU A 203 -0.23 -27.11 -3.55
CA GLU A 203 -1.24 -27.80 -4.36
C GLU A 203 -1.50 -29.24 -3.86
N VAL A 204 -0.44 -30.02 -3.60
CA VAL A 204 -0.57 -31.39 -3.07
C VAL A 204 -1.30 -31.37 -1.73
N HIS A 205 -0.96 -30.44 -0.84
CA HIS A 205 -1.66 -30.30 0.44
C HIS A 205 -3.10 -29.83 0.27
N CYS A 206 -3.39 -28.92 -0.67
CA CYS A 206 -4.76 -28.51 -1.00
C CYS A 206 -5.60 -29.70 -1.49
N ARG A 207 -5.07 -30.54 -2.38
CA ARG A 207 -5.76 -31.75 -2.86
C ARG A 207 -6.00 -32.76 -1.74
N ARG A 208 -4.99 -33.00 -0.90
CA ARG A 208 -5.10 -33.89 0.27
C ARG A 208 -6.14 -33.36 1.26
N ALA A 209 -6.10 -32.07 1.59
CA ALA A 209 -7.07 -31.42 2.45
C ALA A 209 -8.47 -31.52 1.86
N HIS A 210 -8.66 -31.14 0.60
CA HIS A 210 -9.96 -31.26 -0.08
C HIS A 210 -10.51 -32.68 -0.01
N LYS A 211 -9.70 -33.69 -0.35
CA LYS A 211 -10.09 -35.10 -0.24
C LYS A 211 -10.50 -35.46 1.20
N LEU A 212 -9.68 -35.10 2.18
CA LEU A 212 -9.91 -35.36 3.59
C LEU A 212 -11.27 -34.82 4.08
N PHE A 213 -11.59 -33.56 3.79
CA PHE A 213 -12.85 -32.95 4.25
C PHE A 213 -14.07 -33.37 3.44
N THR A 214 -13.87 -33.80 2.19
CA THR A 214 -14.94 -34.41 1.40
C THR A 214 -15.29 -35.80 1.95
N ASP A 215 -14.27 -36.60 2.27
CA ASP A 215 -14.43 -37.95 2.81
C ASP A 215 -14.92 -37.90 4.28
N HIS A 216 -14.57 -36.86 5.03
CA HIS A 216 -14.92 -36.69 6.45
C HIS A 216 -15.57 -35.31 6.74
N PRO A 217 -16.88 -35.15 6.49
CA PRO A 217 -17.59 -33.88 6.66
C PRO A 217 -17.78 -33.46 8.14
N LYS A 218 -17.75 -34.40 9.09
CA LYS A 218 -17.86 -34.10 10.52
C LYS A 218 -16.65 -33.30 11.05
N PRO A 219 -15.39 -33.74 10.79
CA PRO A 219 -14.21 -32.90 11.00
C PRO A 219 -14.30 -31.54 10.32
N ALA A 220 -14.77 -31.49 9.07
CA ALA A 220 -14.92 -30.23 8.33
C ALA A 220 -15.79 -29.22 9.09
N ALA A 221 -16.96 -29.66 9.57
CA ALA A 221 -17.84 -28.85 10.40
C ALA A 221 -17.19 -28.43 11.73
N GLY A 222 -16.43 -29.34 12.36
CA GLY A 222 -15.69 -29.05 13.60
C GLY A 222 -14.63 -27.96 13.45
N PHE A 223 -14.03 -27.83 12.28
CA PHE A 223 -13.07 -26.76 11.94
C PHE A 223 -13.72 -25.52 11.32
N GLY A 224 -15.06 -25.48 11.21
CA GLY A 224 -15.78 -24.38 10.55
C GLY A 224 -15.53 -24.29 9.04
N ILE A 225 -15.09 -25.38 8.42
CA ILE A 225 -14.85 -25.48 6.98
C ILE A 225 -16.20 -25.75 6.30
N SER A 226 -16.80 -24.72 5.72
CA SER A 226 -18.06 -24.82 4.99
C SER A 226 -17.89 -24.95 3.48
N ASP A 227 -16.74 -24.52 2.94
CA ASP A 227 -16.45 -24.54 1.51
C ASP A 227 -14.94 -24.71 1.24
N MET A 228 -14.60 -25.67 0.37
CA MET A 228 -13.24 -25.95 -0.09
C MET A 228 -13.03 -25.56 -1.57
N SER A 229 -14.00 -24.88 -2.19
CA SER A 229 -13.92 -24.40 -3.57
C SER A 229 -12.66 -23.55 -3.83
N GLY A 230 -12.22 -22.79 -2.83
CA GLY A 230 -10.97 -22.01 -2.90
C GLY A 230 -9.71 -22.86 -3.06
N ALA A 231 -9.64 -24.02 -2.39
CA ALA A 231 -8.50 -24.93 -2.50
C ALA A 231 -8.45 -25.56 -3.91
N ILE A 232 -9.60 -26.00 -4.43
CA ILE A 232 -9.72 -26.53 -5.79
C ILE A 232 -9.32 -25.44 -6.80
N HIS A 233 -9.83 -24.22 -6.61
CA HIS A 233 -9.55 -23.11 -7.48
C HIS A 233 -8.05 -22.78 -7.54
N PHE A 234 -7.38 -22.76 -6.39
CA PHE A 234 -5.93 -22.62 -6.33
C PHE A 234 -5.23 -23.73 -7.13
N CYS A 235 -5.61 -25.00 -6.94
CA CYS A 235 -5.02 -26.12 -7.68
C CYS A 235 -5.20 -25.97 -9.19
N VAL A 236 -6.38 -25.56 -9.66
CA VAL A 236 -6.66 -25.33 -11.09
C VAL A 236 -5.74 -24.26 -11.65
N ILE A 237 -5.59 -23.12 -10.96
CA ILE A 237 -4.74 -22.02 -11.40
C ILE A 237 -3.26 -22.42 -11.37
N SER A 238 -2.78 -23.04 -10.28
CA SER A 238 -1.40 -23.50 -10.18
C SER A 238 -1.07 -24.51 -11.28
N ASN A 239 -1.96 -25.47 -11.53
CA ASN A 239 -1.82 -26.43 -12.62
C ASN A 239 -1.85 -25.72 -13.99
N ALA A 240 -2.69 -24.69 -14.16
CA ALA A 240 -2.74 -23.91 -15.39
C ALA A 240 -1.42 -23.19 -15.68
N ILE A 241 -0.84 -22.55 -14.66
CA ILE A 241 0.45 -21.86 -14.75
C ILE A 241 1.56 -22.88 -15.04
N ASN A 242 1.64 -23.97 -14.28
CA ASN A 242 2.69 -24.97 -14.43
C ASN A 242 2.71 -25.66 -15.80
N ASN A 243 1.56 -25.73 -16.50
CA ASN A 243 1.44 -26.37 -17.81
C ASN A 243 1.21 -25.39 -18.97
N HIS A 244 1.39 -24.09 -18.76
CA HIS A 244 1.02 -23.07 -19.76
C HIS A 244 1.74 -23.25 -21.11
N HIS A 245 2.99 -23.75 -21.12
CA HIS A 245 3.72 -24.08 -22.34
C HIS A 245 3.04 -25.22 -23.14
N SER A 246 2.67 -26.31 -22.47
CA SER A 246 2.03 -27.48 -23.08
C SER A 246 0.58 -27.21 -23.50
N MET A 247 -0.12 -26.31 -22.79
CA MET A 247 -1.52 -25.97 -23.07
C MET A 247 -1.72 -24.89 -24.14
N SER A 248 -0.65 -24.31 -24.67
CA SER A 248 -0.73 -23.32 -25.76
C SER A 248 -1.52 -23.83 -26.97
N LYS A 249 -1.33 -25.11 -27.35
CA LYS A 249 -2.08 -25.82 -28.41
C LYS A 249 -3.55 -26.04 -28.05
N LEU A 250 -3.83 -26.45 -26.80
CA LEU A 250 -5.19 -26.66 -26.31
C LEU A 250 -6.01 -25.35 -26.31
N SER A 251 -5.35 -24.23 -25.97
CA SER A 251 -5.93 -22.89 -25.98
C SER A 251 -6.28 -22.44 -27.41
N GLU A 252 -5.45 -22.76 -28.41
CA GLU A 252 -5.76 -22.49 -29.83
C GLU A 252 -7.00 -23.27 -30.29
N ASP A 253 -7.08 -24.55 -29.96
CA ASP A 253 -8.24 -25.39 -30.29
C ASP A 253 -9.52 -24.90 -29.60
N LEU A 254 -9.44 -24.48 -28.33
CA LEU A 254 -10.58 -23.95 -27.59
C LEU A 254 -11.03 -22.59 -28.15
N ALA A 255 -10.09 -21.69 -28.46
CA ALA A 255 -10.38 -20.42 -29.09
C ALA A 255 -11.03 -20.62 -30.46
N ASN A 256 -10.55 -21.58 -31.25
CA ASN A 256 -11.15 -21.93 -32.54
C ASN A 256 -12.57 -22.50 -32.36
N LYS A 257 -12.80 -23.35 -31.35
CA LYS A 257 -14.15 -23.87 -31.03
C LYS A 257 -15.12 -22.79 -30.55
N LEU A 258 -14.64 -21.83 -29.75
CA LEU A 258 -15.44 -20.68 -29.29
C LEU A 258 -15.78 -19.74 -30.45
N LYS A 259 -14.82 -19.48 -31.36
CA LYS A 259 -15.06 -18.74 -32.61
C LYS A 259 -16.07 -19.43 -33.52
N VAL A 260 -16.09 -20.76 -33.59
CA VAL A 260 -17.08 -21.51 -34.40
C VAL A 260 -18.51 -21.42 -33.83
N LYS A 261 -18.66 -21.14 -32.54
CA LYS A 261 -19.99 -20.96 -31.91
C LYS A 261 -20.53 -19.52 -31.99
N VAL A 262 -19.68 -18.53 -32.23
CA VAL A 262 -20.06 -17.11 -32.33
C VAL A 262 -19.91 -16.71 -33.79
N GLY A 263 -21.03 -16.66 -34.52
CA GLY A 263 -21.09 -16.56 -35.98
C GLY A 263 -20.11 -15.55 -36.62
N THR A 264 -19.57 -15.96 -37.76
CA THR A 264 -18.67 -15.20 -38.62
C THR A 264 -19.44 -14.10 -39.36
N ASP A 265 -19.41 -12.87 -38.85
CA ASP A 265 -19.56 -11.69 -39.69
C ASP A 265 -18.47 -10.66 -39.34
N HIS A 266 -17.76 -10.24 -40.39
CA HIS A 266 -16.60 -9.36 -40.38
C HIS A 266 -17.00 -7.88 -40.28
N GLU A 267 -16.33 -7.13 -39.39
CA GLU A 267 -15.72 -5.79 -39.58
C GLU A 267 -15.58 -5.09 -38.22
N LEU A 268 -14.36 -4.67 -37.88
CA LEU A 268 -13.95 -4.13 -36.56
C LEU A 268 -14.51 -4.92 -35.37
N MET A 269 -13.77 -5.93 -34.91
CA MET A 269 -14.00 -6.55 -33.60
C MET A 269 -13.87 -5.49 -32.50
N SER A 270 -14.99 -4.85 -32.18
CA SER A 270 -15.38 -4.56 -30.81
C SER A 270 -15.21 -5.87 -30.05
N HIS A 271 -14.06 -6.06 -29.40
CA HIS A 271 -13.89 -7.12 -28.41
C HIS A 271 -14.86 -6.83 -27.28
N ASP A 272 -16.11 -7.30 -27.40
CA ASP A 272 -17.06 -7.28 -26.29
C ASP A 272 -16.47 -8.14 -25.18
N PRO A 273 -16.06 -7.55 -24.04
CA PRO A 273 -15.43 -8.29 -22.96
C PRO A 273 -16.34 -9.39 -22.37
N SER A 274 -17.66 -9.34 -22.59
CA SER A 274 -18.57 -10.43 -22.20
C SER A 274 -18.32 -11.73 -22.94
N LEU A 275 -17.86 -11.67 -24.19
CA LEU A 275 -17.64 -12.86 -25.01
C LEU A 275 -16.36 -13.61 -24.60
N LEU A 276 -15.48 -12.99 -23.81
CA LEU A 276 -14.24 -13.57 -23.30
C LEU A 276 -14.42 -14.31 -21.96
N LEU A 277 -15.60 -14.19 -21.32
CA LEU A 277 -16.02 -14.96 -20.15
C LEU A 277 -17.53 -15.26 -20.24
N PRO A 278 -17.96 -16.37 -20.88
CA PRO A 278 -19.37 -16.75 -20.87
C PRO A 278 -19.70 -17.36 -19.51
N LEU A 279 -20.12 -16.54 -18.55
CA LEU A 279 -20.91 -16.98 -17.42
C LEU A 279 -22.24 -16.25 -17.49
N ARG A 280 -23.31 -17.03 -17.73
CA ARG A 280 -24.71 -16.61 -17.83
C ARG A 280 -25.16 -15.84 -16.57
N ASP A 281 -26.27 -15.11 -16.73
CA ASP A 281 -27.07 -14.53 -15.65
C ASP A 281 -27.11 -15.46 -14.42
N PRO A 282 -26.97 -14.93 -13.19
CA PRO A 282 -27.00 -15.76 -12.00
C PRO A 282 -28.37 -16.45 -11.89
N PRO A 283 -28.45 -17.79 -11.86
CA PRO A 283 -29.70 -18.47 -11.58
C PRO A 283 -30.12 -18.11 -10.15
N THR A 284 -31.41 -17.86 -9.96
CA THR A 284 -32.02 -17.47 -8.68
C THR A 284 -32.00 -18.60 -7.64
N GLU A 285 -31.42 -19.75 -7.98
CA GLU A 285 -31.28 -20.92 -7.12
C GLU A 285 -29.82 -21.41 -7.16
N MET A 286 -29.18 -21.52 -5.99
CA MET A 286 -27.85 -22.11 -5.83
C MET A 286 -27.84 -23.55 -6.36
N LEU A 287 -27.25 -23.77 -7.53
CA LEU A 287 -26.87 -25.08 -8.04
C LEU A 287 -25.35 -25.29 -7.89
N GLU A 288 -24.97 -26.55 -7.71
CA GLU A 288 -23.63 -27.08 -7.45
C GLU A 288 -22.51 -26.50 -8.37
N PRO A 289 -21.23 -26.53 -7.93
CA PRO A 289 -20.10 -25.97 -8.65
C PRO A 289 -20.01 -26.50 -10.09
N ASP A 290 -20.27 -25.60 -11.04
CA ASP A 290 -20.36 -25.89 -12.47
C ASP A 290 -19.00 -26.32 -13.05
N ARG A 291 -18.89 -27.58 -13.49
CA ARG A 291 -17.69 -28.15 -14.12
C ARG A 291 -17.31 -27.42 -15.43
N ASP A 292 -18.23 -26.64 -16.01
CA ASP A 292 -18.00 -25.91 -17.25
C ASP A 292 -17.21 -24.60 -17.06
N ALA A 293 -16.99 -24.13 -15.83
CA ALA A 293 -16.24 -22.91 -15.53
C ALA A 293 -14.70 -23.12 -15.47
N GLU A 294 -14.25 -24.35 -15.23
CA GLU A 294 -12.82 -24.70 -15.09
C GLU A 294 -12.01 -24.49 -16.40
N PRO A 295 -12.49 -24.93 -17.58
CA PRO A 295 -11.79 -24.72 -18.85
C PRO A 295 -11.56 -23.25 -19.20
N LEU A 296 -12.49 -22.36 -18.81
CA LEU A 296 -12.40 -20.93 -19.08
C LEU A 296 -11.31 -20.25 -18.26
N ARG A 297 -11.13 -20.65 -16.99
CA ARG A 297 -10.07 -20.13 -16.12
C ARG A 297 -8.70 -20.57 -16.60
N ILE A 298 -8.56 -21.83 -16.98
CA ILE A 298 -7.33 -22.37 -17.57
C ILE A 298 -6.98 -21.59 -18.85
N TRP A 299 -7.96 -21.38 -19.72
CA TRP A 299 -7.78 -20.59 -20.95
C TRP A 299 -7.35 -19.15 -20.65
N ALA A 300 -8.00 -18.47 -19.69
CA ALA A 300 -7.68 -17.11 -19.30
C ALA A 300 -6.23 -16.97 -18.79
N VAL A 301 -5.77 -17.90 -17.94
CA VAL A 301 -4.38 -17.92 -17.46
C VAL A 301 -3.42 -18.08 -18.64
N VAL A 302 -3.66 -19.03 -19.54
CA VAL A 302 -2.79 -19.24 -20.71
C VAL A 302 -2.76 -18.00 -21.61
N GLU A 303 -3.90 -17.34 -21.81
CA GLU A 303 -3.98 -16.14 -22.63
C GLU A 303 -3.26 -14.94 -21.97
N ILE A 304 -3.38 -14.77 -20.66
CA ILE A 304 -2.62 -13.76 -19.90
C ILE A 304 -1.12 -14.00 -20.07
N PHE A 305 -0.64 -15.24 -19.92
CA PHE A 305 0.78 -15.55 -20.10
C PHE A 305 1.26 -15.33 -21.55
N LYS A 306 0.42 -15.61 -22.54
CA LYS A 306 0.71 -15.29 -23.95
C LYS A 306 0.87 -13.77 -24.15
N ASN A 307 -0.01 -12.96 -23.55
CA ASN A 307 0.06 -11.50 -23.63
C ASN A 307 1.31 -10.97 -22.91
N ILE A 308 1.57 -11.39 -21.67
CA ILE A 308 2.78 -11.01 -20.92
C ILE A 308 4.05 -11.35 -21.73
N LYS A 309 4.13 -12.55 -22.30
CA LYS A 309 5.28 -12.96 -23.13
C LYS A 309 5.44 -12.07 -24.37
N ARG A 310 4.33 -11.71 -25.03
CA ARG A 310 4.36 -10.80 -26.18
C ARG A 310 4.87 -9.42 -25.76
N ASP A 311 4.44 -8.93 -24.61
CA ASP A 311 4.82 -7.61 -24.10
C ASP A 311 6.31 -7.55 -23.74
N VAL A 312 6.89 -8.63 -23.24
CA VAL A 312 8.36 -8.73 -23.04
C VAL A 312 9.12 -8.62 -24.34
N ILE A 313 8.63 -9.27 -25.40
CA ILE A 313 9.29 -9.29 -26.71
C ILE A 313 9.14 -7.94 -27.42
N GLN A 314 7.97 -7.32 -27.32
CA GLN A 314 7.65 -6.07 -28.02
C GLN A 314 8.04 -4.82 -27.24
N GLY A 315 8.30 -4.96 -25.94
CA GLY A 315 8.39 -3.85 -25.00
C GLY A 315 7.00 -3.40 -24.54
N ARG A 316 6.90 -3.00 -23.27
CA ARG A 316 5.68 -2.42 -22.68
C ARG A 316 5.78 -0.91 -22.75
N ALA A 317 4.75 -0.23 -23.24
CA ALA A 317 4.79 1.23 -23.25
C ALA A 317 4.85 1.85 -21.85
N ILE A 318 4.21 1.21 -20.85
CA ILE A 318 4.22 1.68 -19.47
C ILE A 318 5.62 1.66 -18.83
N SER A 319 6.55 0.83 -19.32
CA SER A 319 7.88 0.70 -18.69
C SER A 319 8.71 1.98 -18.77
N GLY A 320 8.42 2.86 -19.72
CA GLY A 320 9.08 4.16 -19.80
C GLY A 320 8.65 5.13 -18.69
N LEU A 321 7.44 4.97 -18.13
CA LEU A 321 7.04 5.70 -16.92
C LEU A 321 7.68 5.07 -15.67
N GLU A 322 7.70 3.74 -15.60
CA GLU A 322 8.25 2.99 -14.45
C GLU A 322 9.74 3.31 -14.21
N SER A 323 10.55 3.40 -15.27
CA SER A 323 12.00 3.65 -15.19
C SER A 323 12.41 5.10 -14.93
N TRP A 324 11.46 6.04 -14.93
CA TRP A 324 11.77 7.48 -14.97
C TRP A 324 12.54 8.02 -13.75
N ASP A 325 12.32 7.46 -12.55
CA ASP A 325 12.91 8.02 -11.32
C ASP A 325 14.16 7.28 -10.82
N GLN A 326 14.60 6.18 -11.45
CA GLN A 326 15.75 5.33 -11.03
C GLN A 326 15.74 4.80 -9.58
N VAL A 327 14.81 5.22 -8.71
CA VAL A 327 14.81 4.88 -7.28
C VAL A 327 14.44 3.40 -7.08
N PHE A 328 13.52 2.86 -7.89
CA PHE A 328 13.22 1.43 -7.95
C PHE A 328 12.69 1.04 -9.34
N ASP A 329 13.33 0.04 -9.98
CA ASP A 329 12.82 -0.60 -11.20
C ASP A 329 11.72 -1.62 -10.84
N CYS A 330 10.60 -1.14 -10.26
CA CYS A 330 9.48 -2.01 -9.94
C CYS A 330 8.32 -1.77 -10.92
N PRO A 331 7.83 -2.80 -11.61
CA PRO A 331 6.68 -2.63 -12.49
C PRO A 331 5.42 -2.32 -11.68
N SER A 332 4.57 -1.47 -12.25
CA SER A 332 3.24 -1.13 -11.74
C SER A 332 2.32 -2.37 -11.60
N GLU A 333 2.66 -3.44 -12.33
CA GLU A 333 1.99 -4.74 -12.34
C GLU A 333 2.73 -5.75 -11.44
N LEU A 334 2.27 -5.92 -10.19
CA LEU A 334 2.98 -6.76 -9.21
C LEU A 334 3.08 -8.25 -9.58
N ILE A 335 2.21 -8.74 -10.47
CA ILE A 335 2.27 -10.13 -10.95
C ILE A 335 3.35 -10.30 -12.02
N LEU A 336 3.70 -9.23 -12.74
CA LEU A 336 4.58 -9.32 -13.90
C LEU A 336 5.93 -9.94 -13.54
N PRO A 337 6.70 -9.48 -12.52
CA PRO A 337 8.00 -10.08 -12.21
C PRO A 337 7.91 -11.59 -11.94
N LEU A 338 6.86 -12.01 -11.22
CA LEU A 338 6.63 -13.41 -10.89
C LEU A 338 6.28 -14.24 -12.13
N ALA A 339 5.46 -13.69 -13.03
CA ALA A 339 5.13 -14.34 -14.29
C ALA A 339 6.36 -14.46 -15.21
N LEU A 340 7.21 -13.43 -15.26
CA LEU A 340 8.45 -13.44 -16.04
C LEU A 340 9.45 -14.47 -15.53
N GLU A 341 9.60 -14.59 -14.22
CA GLU A 341 10.43 -15.63 -13.60
C GLU A 341 9.96 -17.02 -14.03
N ASN A 342 8.65 -17.26 -14.03
CA ASN A 342 8.08 -18.54 -14.47
C ASN A 342 8.19 -18.78 -15.98
N ILE A 343 8.03 -17.74 -16.81
CA ILE A 343 8.15 -17.85 -18.27
C ILE A 343 9.60 -18.11 -18.69
N SER A 344 10.57 -17.59 -17.93
CA SER A 344 11.99 -17.68 -18.27
C SER A 344 12.57 -19.08 -18.11
N ASP A 345 12.02 -19.89 -17.20
CA ASP A 345 12.43 -21.28 -16.98
C ASP A 345 11.21 -22.22 -16.96
N PRO A 346 10.94 -22.92 -18.09
CA PRO A 346 9.84 -23.88 -18.20
C PRO A 346 9.89 -25.04 -17.19
N HIS A 347 11.05 -25.29 -16.58
CA HIS A 347 11.22 -26.35 -15.58
C HIS A 347 10.91 -25.87 -14.16
N ASN A 348 10.88 -24.56 -13.94
CA ASN A 348 10.50 -24.00 -12.64
C ASN A 348 9.01 -24.14 -12.42
N SER A 349 8.67 -24.75 -11.30
CA SER A 349 7.29 -24.74 -10.82
C SER A 349 6.91 -23.30 -10.48
N ALA A 350 5.67 -22.92 -10.76
CA ALA A 350 5.12 -21.63 -10.37
C ALA A 350 5.32 -21.42 -8.87
N SER A 351 5.73 -20.21 -8.48
CA SER A 351 5.78 -19.83 -7.07
C SER A 351 4.37 -19.78 -6.48
N LEU A 352 4.26 -19.91 -5.16
CA LEU A 352 2.98 -19.78 -4.46
C LEU A 352 2.38 -18.38 -4.69
N GLU A 353 3.24 -17.37 -4.64
CA GLU A 353 2.95 -15.96 -4.86
C GLU A 353 2.34 -15.72 -6.23
N LEU A 354 2.88 -16.35 -7.29
CA LEU A 354 2.34 -16.23 -8.65
C LEU A 354 0.94 -16.82 -8.76
N ALA A 355 0.73 -18.03 -8.20
CA ALA A 355 -0.57 -18.69 -8.22
C ALA A 355 -1.63 -17.89 -7.44
N LEU A 356 -1.26 -17.37 -6.26
CA LEU A 356 -2.13 -16.50 -5.46
C LEU A 356 -2.43 -15.18 -6.17
N GLY A 357 -1.42 -14.55 -6.75
CA GLY A 357 -1.56 -13.31 -7.52
C GLY A 357 -2.52 -13.50 -8.68
N MET A 358 -2.38 -14.60 -9.43
CA MET A 358 -3.26 -14.92 -10.56
C MET A 358 -4.71 -15.19 -10.12
N ASP A 359 -4.93 -15.84 -8.97
CA ASP A 359 -6.28 -16.03 -8.42
C ASP A 359 -6.93 -14.71 -8.00
N ILE A 360 -6.17 -13.82 -7.35
CA ILE A 360 -6.62 -12.46 -7.04
C ILE A 360 -6.92 -11.68 -8.31
N PHE A 361 -6.09 -11.81 -9.34
CA PHE A 361 -6.27 -11.16 -10.65
C PHE A 361 -7.57 -11.56 -11.32
N LEU A 362 -7.82 -12.87 -11.48
CA LEU A 362 -9.04 -13.38 -12.08
C LEU A 362 -10.27 -13.05 -11.24
N SER A 363 -10.16 -13.10 -9.90
CA SER A 363 -11.23 -12.72 -8.99
C SER A 363 -11.58 -11.23 -9.10
N SER A 364 -10.58 -10.37 -9.25
CA SER A 364 -10.73 -8.93 -9.45
C SER A 364 -11.41 -8.62 -10.78
N TYR A 365 -10.97 -9.29 -11.85
CA TYR A 365 -11.55 -9.20 -13.18
C TYR A 365 -13.04 -9.57 -13.17
N ALA A 366 -13.37 -10.74 -12.61
CA ALA A 366 -14.74 -11.22 -12.54
C ALA A 366 -15.65 -10.30 -11.72
N ALA A 367 -15.19 -9.81 -10.57
CA ALA A 367 -15.96 -8.93 -9.70
C ALA A 367 -16.21 -7.53 -10.30
N PHE A 368 -15.27 -7.04 -11.11
CA PHE A 368 -15.44 -5.79 -11.85
C PHE A 368 -16.39 -5.95 -13.05
N LEU A 369 -16.24 -7.05 -13.81
CA LEU A 369 -17.05 -7.32 -14.99
C LEU A 369 -18.50 -7.65 -14.63
N TRP A 370 -18.76 -8.35 -13.53
CA TRP A 370 -20.10 -8.83 -13.14
C TRP A 370 -20.57 -8.24 -11.80
N ALA A 371 -20.48 -6.92 -11.66
CA ALA A 371 -20.92 -6.23 -10.45
C ALA A 371 -22.42 -6.44 -10.21
N ASP A 372 -22.77 -7.01 -9.04
CA ASP A 372 -24.13 -7.42 -8.67
C ASP A 372 -24.82 -8.32 -9.72
N GLY A 373 -24.06 -9.18 -10.40
CA GLY A 373 -24.57 -10.06 -11.44
C GLY A 373 -24.94 -9.35 -12.75
N LYS A 374 -24.60 -8.06 -12.90
CA LYS A 374 -24.78 -7.30 -14.14
C LYS A 374 -23.45 -7.05 -14.81
N GLN A 375 -23.43 -7.17 -16.13
CA GLN A 375 -22.24 -6.85 -16.90
C GLN A 375 -21.91 -5.36 -16.82
N ASN A 376 -20.71 -5.04 -16.35
CA ASN A 376 -20.12 -3.72 -16.45
C ASN A 376 -19.64 -3.48 -17.89
N LYS A 377 -20.01 -2.32 -18.45
CA LYS A 377 -19.65 -1.91 -19.82
C LYS A 377 -18.38 -1.07 -19.87
N GLN A 378 -17.80 -0.74 -18.72
CA GLN A 378 -16.59 0.06 -18.65
C GLN A 378 -15.38 -0.75 -19.11
N ASN A 379 -14.60 -0.15 -20.03
CA ASN A 379 -13.32 -0.70 -20.46
C ASN A 379 -12.18 0.00 -19.69
N CYS A 380 -11.51 -0.72 -18.79
CA CYS A 380 -10.47 -0.15 -17.93
C CYS A 380 -9.27 0.37 -18.72
N ARG A 381 -8.87 -0.33 -19.79
CA ARG A 381 -7.78 0.13 -20.67
C ARG A 381 -8.15 1.43 -21.37
N LEU A 382 -9.39 1.57 -21.84
CA LEU A 382 -9.83 2.83 -22.44
C LEU A 382 -9.78 3.98 -21.41
N GLN A 383 -10.15 3.74 -20.16
CA GLN A 383 -10.05 4.75 -19.10
C GLN A 383 -8.59 5.15 -18.82
N SER A 384 -7.65 4.20 -18.78
CA SER A 384 -6.23 4.53 -18.60
C SER A 384 -5.68 5.35 -19.77
N LEU A 385 -6.11 5.06 -21.01
CA LEU A 385 -5.72 5.83 -22.20
C LEU A 385 -6.33 7.24 -22.21
N LEU A 386 -7.58 7.40 -21.76
CA LEU A 386 -8.21 8.72 -21.61
C LEU A 386 -7.46 9.57 -20.57
N LEU A 387 -7.07 8.97 -19.45
CA LEU A 387 -6.26 9.64 -18.43
C LEU A 387 -4.92 10.12 -19.00
N ALA A 388 -4.19 9.26 -19.71
CA ALA A 388 -2.93 9.62 -20.38
C ALA A 388 -3.11 10.81 -21.35
N LYS A 389 -4.18 10.80 -22.13
CA LYS A 389 -4.49 11.88 -23.08
C LYS A 389 -4.80 13.21 -22.37
N ASP A 390 -5.57 13.16 -21.28
CA ASP A 390 -5.88 14.36 -20.49
C ASP A 390 -4.61 14.93 -19.85
N MET A 391 -3.72 14.07 -19.34
CA MET A 391 -2.42 14.49 -18.80
C MET A 391 -1.53 15.14 -19.86
N GLN A 392 -1.42 14.55 -21.06
CA GLN A 392 -0.65 15.14 -22.16
C GLN A 392 -1.10 16.55 -22.51
N LYS A 393 -2.42 16.80 -22.50
CA LYS A 393 -2.97 18.13 -22.78
C LYS A 393 -2.50 19.17 -21.77
N SER A 394 -2.55 18.85 -20.48
CA SER A 394 -2.10 19.75 -19.41
C SER A 394 -0.58 19.94 -19.42
N ILE A 395 0.20 18.88 -19.67
CA ILE A 395 1.66 18.94 -19.80
C ILE A 395 2.07 19.82 -21.00
N LEU A 396 1.40 19.68 -22.14
CA LEU A 396 1.69 20.50 -23.32
C LEU A 396 1.45 22.00 -23.03
N SER A 397 0.40 22.31 -22.26
CA SER A 397 0.12 23.68 -21.83
C SER A 397 1.20 24.24 -20.91
N SER A 398 1.76 23.42 -20.00
CA SER A 398 2.85 23.85 -19.13
C SER A 398 4.18 23.99 -19.87
N ILE A 399 4.47 23.11 -20.84
CA ILE A 399 5.62 23.25 -21.75
C ILE A 399 5.53 24.59 -22.49
N GLY A 400 4.39 24.91 -23.11
CA GLY A 400 4.23 26.18 -23.83
C GLY A 400 4.43 27.41 -22.92
N SER A 401 4.06 27.31 -21.65
CA SER A 401 4.31 28.36 -20.65
C SER A 401 5.78 28.49 -20.29
N LEU A 402 6.50 27.37 -20.20
CA LEU A 402 7.94 27.35 -19.94
C LEU A 402 8.78 27.77 -21.14
N GLU A 403 8.37 27.43 -22.36
CA GLU A 403 9.09 27.83 -23.58
C GLU A 403 9.08 29.36 -23.75
N LYS A 404 7.99 30.04 -23.38
CA LYS A 404 7.97 31.51 -23.27
C LYS A 404 9.05 32.03 -22.33
N LEU A 405 9.32 31.33 -21.21
CA LEU A 405 10.32 31.72 -20.21
C LEU A 405 11.77 31.40 -20.62
N ALA A 406 11.96 30.32 -21.39
CA ALA A 406 13.28 29.82 -21.77
C ALA A 406 14.04 30.73 -22.74
N CYS A 407 13.36 31.62 -23.48
CA CYS A 407 14.00 32.61 -24.34
C CYS A 407 14.99 33.51 -23.57
N ASP A 408 14.78 33.71 -22.27
CA ASP A 408 15.56 34.65 -21.46
C ASP A 408 16.45 33.95 -20.40
N LEU A 409 16.19 32.67 -20.07
CA LEU A 409 16.77 32.01 -18.89
C LEU A 409 17.06 30.51 -19.11
N SER A 410 18.34 30.14 -19.05
CA SER A 410 18.80 28.74 -19.18
C SER A 410 18.30 27.80 -18.07
N TYR A 411 17.89 28.36 -16.92
CA TYR A 411 17.41 27.61 -15.77
C TYR A 411 16.16 26.75 -16.05
N TYR A 412 15.27 27.22 -16.94
CA TYR A 412 14.02 26.52 -17.25
C TYR A 412 14.16 25.40 -18.30
N SER A 413 15.36 25.19 -18.85
CA SER A 413 15.62 24.12 -19.82
C SER A 413 15.36 22.73 -19.25
N MET A 414 15.81 22.45 -18.02
CA MET A 414 15.66 21.14 -17.39
C MET A 414 14.19 20.77 -17.12
N PRO A 415 13.35 21.65 -16.50
CA PRO A 415 11.91 21.39 -16.38
C PRO A 415 11.19 21.11 -17.70
N ILE A 416 11.61 21.76 -18.80
CA ILE A 416 11.05 21.50 -20.14
C ILE A 416 11.42 20.10 -20.61
N VAL A 417 12.69 19.71 -20.47
CA VAL A 417 13.17 18.38 -20.88
C VAL A 417 12.41 17.28 -20.14
N PHE A 418 12.29 17.39 -18.81
CA PHE A 418 11.55 16.41 -18.00
C PHE A 418 10.06 16.30 -18.39
N GLN A 419 9.42 17.43 -18.73
CA GLN A 419 8.03 17.41 -19.18
C GLN A 419 7.87 16.82 -20.58
N LYS A 420 8.82 17.07 -21.50
CA LYS A 420 8.82 16.46 -22.83
C LYS A 420 9.02 14.95 -22.73
N GLU A 421 9.92 14.49 -21.87
CA GLU A 421 10.09 13.07 -21.59
C GLU A 421 8.79 12.43 -21.07
N LEU A 422 8.16 13.01 -20.04
CA LEU A 422 6.88 12.51 -19.53
C LEU A 422 5.78 12.49 -20.62
N TYR A 423 5.71 13.53 -21.45
CA TYR A 423 4.78 13.61 -22.57
C TYR A 423 4.99 12.47 -23.57
N ASP A 424 6.25 12.20 -23.93
CA ASP A 424 6.62 11.14 -24.89
C ASP A 424 6.32 9.74 -24.32
N GLN A 425 6.52 9.52 -23.02
CA GLN A 425 6.15 8.24 -22.39
C GLN A 425 4.64 8.02 -22.33
N LEU A 426 3.85 9.08 -22.08
CA LEU A 426 2.39 9.01 -22.20
C LEU A 426 1.96 8.79 -23.67
N ASP A 427 2.68 9.36 -24.63
CA ASP A 427 2.41 9.16 -26.07
C ASP A 427 2.66 7.70 -26.48
N ALA A 428 3.73 7.09 -25.97
CA ALA A 428 4.00 5.68 -26.16
C ALA A 428 2.83 4.81 -25.65
N CYS A 429 2.30 5.11 -24.46
CA CYS A 429 1.13 4.41 -23.91
C CYS A 429 -0.11 4.55 -24.82
N LEU A 430 -0.33 5.73 -25.40
CA LEU A 430 -1.45 5.97 -26.33
C LEU A 430 -1.31 5.24 -27.66
N ARG A 431 -0.08 5.03 -28.14
CA ARG A 431 0.19 4.30 -29.40
C ARG A 431 0.14 2.79 -29.26
N GLU A 432 0.30 2.28 -28.04
CA GLU A 432 0.27 0.85 -27.74
C GLU A 432 -1.13 0.26 -27.95
N LYS A 433 -1.29 -0.55 -29.00
CA LYS A 433 -2.55 -1.20 -29.39
C LYS A 433 -2.79 -2.50 -28.62
N ALA A 434 -2.67 -2.44 -27.30
CA ALA A 434 -2.89 -3.59 -26.42
C ALA A 434 -4.30 -3.53 -25.79
N PHE A 435 -5.21 -4.33 -26.35
CA PHE A 435 -6.60 -4.51 -25.90
C PHE A 435 -6.91 -6.00 -25.67
N ASP A 436 -5.96 -6.75 -25.15
CA ASP A 436 -6.14 -8.15 -24.78
C ASP A 436 -6.65 -8.29 -23.33
N LEU A 437 -6.78 -9.54 -22.88
CA LEU A 437 -7.29 -9.87 -21.55
C LEU A 437 -6.42 -9.30 -20.41
N TYR A 438 -5.10 -9.24 -20.61
CA TYR A 438 -4.17 -8.76 -19.59
C TYR A 438 -4.27 -7.24 -19.43
N HIS A 439 -4.25 -6.49 -20.53
CA HIS A 439 -4.28 -5.02 -20.49
C HIS A 439 -5.65 -4.46 -20.13
N GLN A 440 -6.74 -5.15 -20.51
CA GLN A 440 -8.09 -4.75 -20.13
C GLN A 440 -8.43 -5.11 -18.68
N ALA A 441 -7.61 -5.94 -18.02
CA ALA A 441 -7.88 -6.33 -16.66
C ALA A 441 -7.89 -5.10 -15.73
N PRO A 442 -8.86 -5.03 -14.81
CA PRO A 442 -9.03 -3.85 -13.97
C PRO A 442 -7.81 -3.62 -13.06
N TRP A 443 -7.15 -4.67 -12.59
CA TRP A 443 -5.94 -4.54 -11.78
C TRP A 443 -4.74 -4.01 -12.61
N THR A 444 -4.51 -4.54 -13.81
CA THR A 444 -3.46 -4.05 -14.73
C THR A 444 -3.68 -2.59 -15.12
N ALA A 445 -4.84 -2.27 -15.70
CA ALA A 445 -5.16 -0.92 -16.16
C ALA A 445 -5.20 0.08 -14.99
N GLY A 446 -5.73 -0.34 -13.83
CA GLY A 446 -5.66 0.47 -12.62
C GLY A 446 -4.22 0.69 -12.14
N GLY A 447 -3.34 -0.31 -12.27
CA GLY A 447 -1.89 -0.18 -12.03
C GLY A 447 -1.25 0.88 -12.94
N HIS A 448 -1.58 0.85 -14.24
CA HIS A 448 -1.12 1.88 -15.19
C HIS A 448 -1.61 3.29 -14.80
N MET A 449 -2.88 3.42 -14.40
CA MET A 449 -3.43 4.69 -13.94
C MET A 449 -2.72 5.20 -12.68
N LEU A 450 -2.36 4.30 -11.75
CA LEU A 450 -1.60 4.65 -10.55
C LEU A 450 -0.21 5.18 -10.90
N GLU A 451 0.48 4.51 -11.82
CA GLU A 451 1.81 4.93 -12.29
C GLU A 451 1.73 6.33 -12.94
N MET A 452 0.75 6.54 -13.82
CA MET A 452 0.49 7.84 -14.45
C MET A 452 0.22 8.94 -13.41
N LEU A 453 -0.65 8.69 -12.42
CA LEU A 453 -0.97 9.64 -11.35
C LEU A 453 0.26 9.95 -10.48
N TYR A 454 1.05 8.94 -10.15
CA TYR A 454 2.28 9.11 -9.38
C TYR A 454 3.29 9.98 -10.13
N LYS A 455 3.61 9.64 -11.39
CA LYS A 455 4.59 10.37 -12.20
C LYS A 455 4.13 11.79 -12.55
N ALA A 456 2.91 11.95 -13.07
CA ALA A 456 2.36 13.26 -13.39
C ALA A 456 2.24 14.14 -12.13
N GLY A 457 1.82 13.55 -11.01
CA GLY A 457 1.73 14.24 -9.74
C GLY A 457 3.09 14.69 -9.20
N SER A 458 4.12 13.86 -9.30
CA SER A 458 5.48 14.17 -8.87
C SER A 458 6.11 15.27 -9.73
N ALA A 459 6.01 15.15 -11.05
CA ALA A 459 6.55 16.15 -11.97
C ALA A 459 5.83 17.50 -11.88
N GLY A 460 4.50 17.47 -11.79
CA GLY A 460 3.71 18.68 -11.63
C GLY A 460 3.98 19.36 -10.29
N ALA A 461 4.15 18.59 -9.19
CA ALA A 461 4.56 19.15 -7.91
C ALA A 461 5.96 19.76 -7.96
N ALA A 462 6.93 19.06 -8.57
CA ALA A 462 8.27 19.61 -8.79
C ALA A 462 8.22 20.91 -9.59
N LEU A 463 7.41 20.98 -10.65
CA LEU A 463 7.21 22.20 -11.43
C LEU A 463 6.62 23.35 -10.59
N CYS A 464 5.57 23.09 -9.81
CA CYS A 464 4.94 24.11 -8.97
C CYS A 464 5.84 24.63 -7.85
N PHE A 465 6.69 23.76 -7.29
CA PHE A 465 7.41 24.06 -6.05
C PHE A 465 8.90 24.32 -6.24
N ALA A 466 9.52 23.85 -7.32
CA ALA A 466 10.89 24.21 -7.69
C ALA A 466 10.98 25.52 -8.48
N THR A 467 9.84 26.12 -8.84
CA THR A 467 9.77 27.44 -9.48
C THR A 467 9.10 28.45 -8.57
N GLU A 468 9.33 29.74 -8.82
CA GLU A 468 8.77 30.82 -8.01
C GLU A 468 7.29 31.10 -8.29
N PHE A 469 6.76 30.67 -9.43
CA PHE A 469 5.48 31.21 -9.95
C PHE A 469 4.26 30.87 -9.08
N VAL A 470 4.12 29.62 -8.66
CA VAL A 470 3.00 29.22 -7.80
C VAL A 470 3.13 29.84 -6.41
N PRO A 471 4.28 29.76 -5.71
CA PRO A 471 4.48 30.50 -4.46
C PRO A 471 4.20 32.00 -4.57
N SER A 472 4.74 32.68 -5.59
CA SER A 472 4.50 34.11 -5.84
C SER A 472 3.03 34.44 -5.94
N THR A 473 2.29 33.66 -6.73
CA THR A 473 0.86 33.86 -6.95
C THR A 473 0.06 33.66 -5.66
N LEU A 474 0.33 32.58 -4.92
CA LEU A 474 -0.42 32.26 -3.70
C LEU A 474 -0.11 33.22 -2.54
N HIS A 475 1.15 33.63 -2.36
CA HIS A 475 1.52 34.64 -1.36
C HIS A 475 0.91 36.01 -1.67
N LEU A 476 0.89 36.39 -2.95
CA LEU A 476 0.29 37.63 -3.41
C LEU A 476 -1.24 37.65 -3.17
N TYR A 477 -1.94 36.58 -3.56
CA TYR A 477 -3.36 36.41 -3.27
C TYR A 477 -3.66 36.46 -1.77
N ASN A 478 -2.86 35.76 -0.96
CA ASN A 478 -3.00 35.76 0.49
C ASN A 478 -2.90 37.19 1.08
N ALA A 479 -1.92 37.98 0.63
CA ALA A 479 -1.73 39.33 1.12
C ALA A 479 -2.88 40.27 0.71
N LEU A 480 -3.39 40.15 -0.52
CA LEU A 480 -4.51 40.98 -0.99
C LEU A 480 -5.82 40.66 -0.26
N THR A 481 -6.07 39.38 0.04
CA THR A 481 -7.30 38.95 0.72
C THR A 481 -7.30 39.26 2.21
N ARG A 482 -6.14 39.21 2.88
CA ARG A 482 -6.04 39.39 4.34
C ARG A 482 -5.61 40.77 4.80
N SER A 483 -5.04 41.59 3.92
CA SER A 483 -4.75 42.99 4.22
C SER A 483 -6.00 43.86 4.13
N ALA A 484 -5.86 45.14 4.48
CA ALA A 484 -6.93 46.12 4.34
C ALA A 484 -7.35 46.38 2.88
N PHE A 485 -6.61 45.85 1.89
CA PHE A 485 -7.05 45.85 0.49
C PHE A 485 -8.37 45.07 0.32
N GLY A 486 -8.54 43.95 1.04
CA GLY A 486 -9.83 43.26 1.16
C GLY A 486 -10.32 42.61 -0.14
N MET A 487 -9.43 41.99 -0.91
CA MET A 487 -9.83 41.27 -2.13
C MET A 487 -10.84 40.15 -1.80
N LYS A 488 -11.90 40.03 -2.61
CA LYS A 488 -12.88 38.94 -2.48
C LYS A 488 -12.20 37.59 -2.63
N LYS A 489 -12.53 36.66 -1.74
CA LYS A 489 -12.00 35.29 -1.79
C LYS A 489 -12.47 34.54 -3.04
N ILE A 490 -11.56 33.79 -3.63
CA ILE A 490 -11.78 32.85 -4.73
C ILE A 490 -11.62 31.45 -4.17
N GLN A 491 -12.68 30.64 -4.20
CA GLN A 491 -12.73 29.36 -3.49
C GLN A 491 -11.62 28.39 -3.93
N LEU A 492 -11.37 28.26 -5.24
CA LEU A 492 -10.25 27.49 -5.77
C LEU A 492 -8.91 27.85 -5.11
N VAL A 493 -8.61 29.14 -4.99
CA VAL A 493 -7.31 29.59 -4.46
C VAL A 493 -7.23 29.39 -2.94
N GLU A 494 -8.35 29.48 -2.23
CA GLU A 494 -8.44 29.10 -0.81
C GLU A 494 -8.20 27.59 -0.61
N ASP A 495 -8.73 26.74 -1.47
CA ASP A 495 -8.51 25.29 -1.39
C ASP A 495 -7.06 24.91 -1.76
N LEU A 496 -6.47 25.56 -2.79
CA LEU A 496 -5.05 25.42 -3.11
C LEU A 496 -4.14 25.90 -1.97
N TYR A 497 -4.56 26.93 -1.24
CA TYR A 497 -3.89 27.38 -0.03
C TYR A 497 -3.89 26.27 1.04
N ASP A 498 -5.06 25.68 1.35
CA ASP A 498 -5.18 24.62 2.36
C ASP A 498 -4.31 23.39 1.98
N LEU A 499 -4.25 23.04 0.69
CA LEU A 499 -3.40 21.97 0.15
C LEU A 499 -1.90 22.24 0.30
N THR A 500 -1.48 23.49 0.15
CA THR A 500 -0.06 23.85 0.02
C THR A 500 0.49 24.60 1.23
N VAL A 501 -0.25 24.64 2.35
CA VAL A 501 0.15 25.37 3.56
C VAL A 501 1.52 24.95 4.08
N ASN A 502 1.81 23.65 4.09
CA ASN A 502 3.09 23.12 4.57
C ASN A 502 4.24 23.41 3.59
N THR A 503 3.95 23.41 2.29
CA THR A 503 4.96 23.55 1.24
C THR A 503 5.24 25.01 0.89
N VAL A 504 4.22 25.76 0.48
CA VAL A 504 4.31 27.16 0.01
C VAL A 504 4.39 28.16 1.16
N PHE A 505 3.72 27.87 2.29
CA PHE A 505 3.60 28.80 3.42
C PHE A 505 4.39 28.38 4.66
N LEU A 506 5.22 27.34 4.55
CA LEU A 506 6.10 26.86 5.63
C LEU A 506 5.31 26.55 6.92
N GLY A 507 4.11 25.99 6.77
CA GLY A 507 3.26 25.49 7.85
C GLY A 507 2.19 26.47 8.37
N SER A 508 2.17 27.74 7.94
CA SER A 508 1.13 28.67 8.40
C SER A 508 0.86 29.84 7.45
N ARG A 509 -0.43 30.23 7.32
CA ARG A 509 -0.84 31.42 6.55
C ARG A 509 -0.29 32.69 7.19
N PRO A 510 0.53 33.49 6.48
CA PRO A 510 0.93 34.80 6.95
C PRO A 510 -0.31 35.69 7.13
N THR A 511 -0.40 36.37 8.27
CA THR A 511 -1.37 37.47 8.54
C THR A 511 -0.69 38.84 8.54
N HIS A 512 0.63 38.86 8.57
CA HIS A 512 1.51 40.02 8.61
C HIS A 512 2.89 39.58 8.09
N ASN A 513 3.83 40.52 7.94
CA ASN A 513 5.19 40.24 7.44
C ASN A 513 5.21 39.46 6.12
N TYR A 514 4.25 39.73 5.23
CA TYR A 514 4.06 39.00 3.96
C TYR A 514 5.35 38.90 3.15
N VAL A 515 6.10 40.01 3.05
CA VAL A 515 7.39 40.09 2.35
C VAL A 515 8.40 39.06 2.90
N SER A 516 8.55 38.96 4.23
CA SER A 516 9.51 38.03 4.83
C SER A 516 9.13 36.57 4.62
N HIS A 517 7.84 36.24 4.71
CA HIS A 517 7.36 34.88 4.46
C HIS A 517 7.55 34.49 3.00
N TYR A 518 7.14 35.35 2.07
CA TYR A 518 7.34 35.17 0.64
C TYR A 518 8.83 35.00 0.31
N ARG A 519 9.70 35.88 0.81
CA ARG A 519 11.14 35.81 0.58
C ARG A 519 11.78 34.53 1.09
N ARG A 520 11.29 34.00 2.22
CA ARG A 520 11.77 32.74 2.77
C ARG A 520 11.29 31.54 1.97
N ALA A 521 10.05 31.59 1.48
CA ALA A 521 9.45 30.51 0.68
C ALA A 521 10.07 30.42 -0.72
N VAL A 522 10.31 31.55 -1.40
CA VAL A 522 10.76 31.57 -2.80
C VAL A 522 12.28 31.60 -2.94
N TRP A 523 12.98 32.33 -2.09
CA TRP A 523 14.44 32.51 -2.20
C TRP A 523 15.20 31.81 -1.08
N GLY A 524 14.54 31.03 -0.22
CA GLY A 524 15.16 30.31 0.89
C GLY A 524 15.96 31.20 1.85
N THR A 525 15.63 32.50 1.91
CA THR A 525 16.38 33.48 2.69
C THR A 525 16.39 33.10 4.18
N LYS A 526 17.57 32.76 4.71
CA LYS A 526 17.74 32.56 6.15
C LYS A 526 17.69 33.91 6.84
N ARG A 527 16.92 34.01 7.94
CA ARG A 527 16.91 35.19 8.79
C ARG A 527 18.28 35.31 9.47
N ASN A 528 19.14 36.20 8.99
CA ASN A 528 20.39 36.50 9.69
C ASN A 528 20.03 37.29 10.95
N ASN A 529 19.97 36.62 12.10
CA ASN A 529 19.72 37.26 13.40
C ASN A 529 20.92 38.10 13.89
N LYS A 530 22.04 38.08 13.18
CA LYS A 530 23.16 38.98 13.40
C LYS A 530 22.94 40.23 12.54
N GLY A 531 22.33 41.25 13.13
CA GLY A 531 22.38 42.59 12.56
C GLY A 531 23.84 42.97 12.32
N VAL A 532 24.17 43.41 11.11
CA VAL A 532 25.49 43.98 10.83
C VAL A 532 25.60 45.24 11.69
N PRO A 533 26.56 45.33 12.63
CA PRO A 533 26.73 46.55 13.43
C PRO A 533 27.27 47.66 12.52
N GLY A 534 26.48 48.70 12.28
CA GLY A 534 26.98 49.94 11.64
C GLY A 534 26.04 50.66 10.68
N ASP A 535 25.10 49.96 10.03
CA ASP A 535 24.24 50.58 9.00
C ASP A 535 22.85 50.93 9.52
N ALA A 536 22.76 52.03 10.29
CA ALA A 536 21.48 52.56 10.77
C ALA A 536 20.60 53.17 9.66
N HIS A 537 21.15 53.38 8.45
CA HIS A 537 20.43 53.99 7.32
C HIS A 537 20.20 53.05 6.12
N ASN A 538 20.68 51.81 6.18
CA ASN A 538 20.41 50.76 5.19
C ASN A 538 19.79 49.51 5.85
N ALA A 539 18.76 49.71 6.69
CA ALA A 539 17.92 48.61 7.19
C ALA A 539 17.08 47.92 6.08
N GLY A 540 17.30 48.27 4.80
CA GLY A 540 16.98 47.42 3.67
C GLY A 540 17.97 46.27 3.64
N SER A 541 17.66 45.20 4.38
CA SER A 541 18.25 43.87 4.24
C SER A 541 18.72 43.63 2.79
N GLN A 542 20.02 43.71 2.53
CA GLN A 542 20.60 43.14 1.33
C GLN A 542 20.45 41.62 1.46
N PHE A 543 19.26 41.13 1.12
CA PHE A 543 19.05 39.73 0.84
C PHE A 543 19.95 39.44 -0.37
N HIS A 544 21.02 38.67 -0.18
CA HIS A 544 21.73 38.09 -1.31
C HIS A 544 20.70 37.30 -2.09
N ARG A 545 20.37 37.82 -3.27
CA ARG A 545 19.43 37.23 -4.23
C ARG A 545 20.15 36.09 -4.96
N GLU A 546 20.77 35.20 -4.20
CA GLU A 546 21.10 33.89 -4.74
C GLU A 546 19.74 33.22 -4.93
N LEU A 547 19.32 33.07 -6.18
CA LEU A 547 18.26 32.15 -6.53
C LEU A 547 18.78 30.80 -6.03
N ILE A 548 18.40 30.41 -4.80
CA ILE A 548 18.85 29.15 -4.24
C ILE A 548 18.27 28.11 -5.18
N GLN A 549 19.15 27.52 -6.00
CA GLN A 549 18.81 26.44 -6.95
C GLN A 549 18.22 25.21 -6.24
N THR A 550 18.23 25.22 -4.90
CA THR A 550 17.89 24.16 -3.97
C THR A 550 17.00 24.66 -2.82
N VAL A 551 16.02 25.54 -3.06
CA VAL A 551 14.93 25.65 -2.08
C VAL A 551 14.23 24.30 -2.11
N SER A 552 14.48 23.47 -1.10
CA SER A 552 13.73 22.23 -0.86
C SER A 552 12.32 22.64 -0.40
N VAL A 553 11.52 23.18 -1.31
CA VAL A 553 10.10 23.32 -1.06
C VAL A 553 9.59 21.89 -0.89
N GLY A 554 8.99 21.61 0.28
CA GLY A 554 8.51 20.28 0.61
C GLY A 554 7.63 19.71 -0.50
N GLN A 555 7.66 18.40 -0.70
CA GLN A 555 6.71 17.74 -1.57
C GLN A 555 5.32 17.74 -0.90
N LEU A 556 4.25 17.66 -1.70
CA LEU A 556 2.93 17.35 -1.16
C LEU A 556 2.98 15.96 -0.52
N GLU A 557 2.93 15.94 0.81
CA GLU A 557 2.90 14.69 1.57
C GLU A 557 1.61 13.93 1.23
N THR A 558 1.78 12.75 0.64
CA THR A 558 0.66 11.87 0.28
C THR A 558 1.03 10.44 0.62
N VAL A 559 0.12 9.75 1.28
CA VAL A 559 0.23 8.35 1.65
C VAL A 559 0.26 7.48 0.39
N PHE A 560 -0.55 7.85 -0.60
CA PHE A 560 -0.60 7.25 -1.93
C PHE A 560 0.78 7.17 -2.58
N ARG A 561 1.48 8.31 -2.73
CA ARG A 561 2.79 8.36 -3.40
C ARG A 561 3.85 7.65 -2.59
N HIS A 562 3.82 7.80 -1.26
CA HIS A 562 4.78 7.14 -0.40
C HIS A 562 4.72 5.62 -0.55
N GLN A 563 3.53 5.01 -0.65
CA GLN A 563 3.43 3.56 -0.85
C GLN A 563 3.83 3.12 -2.25
N ILE A 564 3.48 3.85 -3.31
CA ILE A 564 3.94 3.51 -4.68
C ILE A 564 5.46 3.57 -4.76
N ALA A 565 6.07 4.64 -4.24
CA ALA A 565 7.52 4.81 -4.22
C ALA A 565 8.26 3.75 -3.39
N ASN A 566 7.56 3.03 -2.51
CA ASN A 566 8.12 1.96 -1.70
C ASN A 566 7.56 0.58 -2.07
N ASP A 567 7.04 0.40 -3.29
CA ASP A 567 6.55 -0.89 -3.79
C ASP A 567 5.53 -1.55 -2.82
N TYR A 568 4.66 -0.72 -2.24
CA TYR A 568 3.67 -1.06 -1.23
C TYR A 568 4.22 -1.78 0.02
N VAL A 569 5.52 -1.66 0.27
CA VAL A 569 6.14 -2.05 1.53
C VAL A 569 5.74 -1.02 2.58
N MET A 570 5.20 -1.50 3.71
CA MET A 570 4.79 -0.64 4.83
C MET A 570 6.00 -0.13 5.61
N HIS A 571 6.61 0.94 5.11
CA HIS A 571 7.74 1.63 5.74
C HIS A 571 7.32 2.31 7.06
N PRO A 572 8.22 2.55 8.04
CA PRO A 572 7.90 3.24 9.29
C PRO A 572 7.08 4.53 9.19
N GLU A 573 7.33 5.40 8.20
CA GLU A 573 6.55 6.62 7.97
C GLU A 573 5.10 6.31 7.59
N TYR A 574 4.88 5.35 6.70
CA TYR A 574 3.54 4.86 6.38
C TYR A 574 2.82 4.34 7.62
N LEU A 575 3.52 3.50 8.38
CA LEU A 575 2.94 2.91 9.58
C LEU A 575 2.67 3.97 10.66
N ALA A 576 3.48 5.02 10.76
CA ALA A 576 3.18 6.15 11.64
C ALA A 576 1.84 6.78 11.28
N MET A 577 1.63 7.13 10.00
CA MET A 577 0.37 7.69 9.52
C MET A 577 -0.80 6.71 9.72
N PHE A 578 -0.58 5.42 9.46
CA PHE A 578 -1.55 4.33 9.67
C PHE A 578 -2.02 4.22 11.14
N PHE A 579 -1.14 4.51 12.10
CA PHE A 579 -1.44 4.51 13.53
C PHE A 579 -1.82 5.91 14.09
N GLY A 580 -1.99 6.91 13.22
CA GLY A 580 -2.38 8.27 13.62
C GLY A 580 -1.25 9.11 14.22
N GLU A 581 0.00 8.72 13.99
CA GLU A 581 1.22 9.44 14.39
C GLU A 581 1.73 10.32 13.23
N SER A 582 2.51 11.36 13.56
CA SER A 582 3.18 12.17 12.54
C SER A 582 4.24 11.34 11.80
N PRO A 583 4.35 11.44 10.45
CA PRO A 583 5.36 10.71 9.68
C PRO A 583 6.80 11.03 10.14
N ASP A 584 7.06 12.26 10.60
CA ASP A 584 8.38 12.66 11.13
C ASP A 584 8.78 11.86 12.38
N LEU A 585 7.81 11.50 13.22
CA LEU A 585 8.05 10.70 14.42
C LEU A 585 8.41 9.25 14.09
N GLY A 586 7.95 8.77 12.92
CA GLY A 586 8.28 7.46 12.37
C GLY A 586 9.78 7.26 12.11
N ARG A 587 10.60 8.31 12.18
CA ARG A 587 12.07 8.23 12.04
C ARG A 587 12.81 8.00 13.35
N THR A 588 12.12 8.04 14.49
CA THR A 588 12.76 7.87 15.81
C THR A 588 12.67 6.42 16.30
N GLU A 589 13.79 5.85 16.76
CA GLU A 589 13.88 4.42 17.14
C GLU A 589 12.82 3.96 18.18
N PRO A 590 12.48 4.74 19.23
CA PRO A 590 11.44 4.34 20.19
C PRO A 590 10.07 4.24 19.54
N VAL A 591 9.73 5.17 18.65
CA VAL A 591 8.45 5.20 17.94
C VAL A 591 8.41 4.09 16.90
N GLN A 592 9.50 3.88 16.16
CA GLN A 592 9.62 2.77 15.22
C GLN A 592 9.42 1.40 15.89
N SER A 593 10.05 1.17 17.04
CA SER A 593 9.91 -0.09 17.75
C SER A 593 8.47 -0.32 18.23
N ARG A 594 7.80 0.73 18.73
CA ARG A 594 6.37 0.67 19.08
C ARG A 594 5.50 0.38 17.85
N ILE A 595 5.73 1.09 16.75
CA ILE A 595 5.01 0.94 15.49
C ILE A 595 5.17 -0.47 14.91
N ARG A 596 6.40 -1.00 14.87
CA ARG A 596 6.68 -2.39 14.43
C ARG A 596 5.93 -3.40 15.31
N GLY A 597 5.90 -3.18 16.62
CA GLY A 597 5.15 -4.01 17.56
C GLY A 597 3.63 -3.98 17.34
N MET A 598 3.06 -2.83 16.96
CA MET A 598 1.64 -2.71 16.60
C MET A 598 1.34 -3.33 15.23
N ALA A 599 2.22 -3.11 14.25
CA ALA A 599 2.09 -3.67 12.90
C ALA A 599 2.14 -5.20 12.93
N GLY A 600 3.04 -5.80 13.70
CA GLY A 600 3.14 -7.26 13.85
C GLY A 600 1.90 -7.92 14.49
N LYS A 601 1.07 -7.14 15.19
CA LYS A 601 -0.19 -7.60 15.80
C LYS A 601 -1.42 -7.32 14.92
N SER A 602 -1.27 -6.49 13.88
CA SER A 602 -2.38 -6.10 13.03
C SER A 602 -2.71 -7.24 12.07
N ASN A 603 -3.99 -7.61 11.96
CA ASN A 603 -4.40 -8.58 10.96
C ASN A 603 -4.54 -7.90 9.58
N VAL A 604 -4.56 -8.67 8.49
CA VAL A 604 -4.63 -8.12 7.12
C VAL A 604 -5.90 -7.30 6.88
N PHE A 605 -7.03 -7.65 7.51
CA PHE A 605 -8.30 -6.91 7.36
C PHE A 605 -8.25 -5.55 8.06
N ASP A 606 -7.59 -5.47 9.22
CA ASP A 606 -7.34 -4.19 9.90
C ASP A 606 -6.46 -3.29 9.03
N ILE A 607 -5.44 -3.87 8.37
CA ILE A 607 -4.61 -3.16 7.41
C ILE A 607 -5.48 -2.64 6.27
N MET A 608 -6.26 -3.52 5.64
CA MET A 608 -7.13 -3.17 4.52
C MET A 608 -8.09 -2.02 4.82
N ASP A 609 -8.83 -2.09 5.93
CA ASP A 609 -9.83 -1.08 6.30
C ASP A 609 -9.17 0.26 6.67
N LYS A 610 -8.12 0.24 7.50
CA LYS A 610 -7.42 1.46 7.90
C LYS A 610 -6.68 2.11 6.73
N SER A 611 -6.02 1.33 5.88
CA SER A 611 -5.36 1.82 4.67
C SER A 611 -6.36 2.45 3.69
N LYS A 612 -7.54 1.83 3.51
CA LYS A 612 -8.63 2.43 2.72
C LYS A 612 -9.06 3.76 3.31
N LYS A 613 -9.33 3.83 4.62
CA LYS A 613 -9.74 5.08 5.30
C LYS A 613 -8.68 6.18 5.22
N LEU A 614 -7.40 5.81 5.25
CA LEU A 614 -6.28 6.73 5.18
C LEU A 614 -6.11 7.33 3.78
N VAL A 615 -6.22 6.52 2.73
CA VAL A 615 -5.92 6.95 1.34
C VAL A 615 -7.15 7.45 0.58
N LEU A 616 -8.36 6.97 0.89
CA LEU A 616 -9.59 7.39 0.22
C LEU A 616 -9.77 8.92 0.16
N PRO A 617 -9.47 9.71 1.22
CA PRO A 617 -9.55 11.17 1.16
C PRO A 617 -8.62 11.82 0.13
N GLU A 618 -7.49 11.18 -0.23
CA GLU A 618 -6.59 11.70 -1.26
C GLU A 618 -7.19 11.58 -2.68
N PHE A 619 -8.24 10.76 -2.84
CA PHE A 619 -8.96 10.57 -4.10
C PHE A 619 -10.35 11.22 -4.13
N LEU A 620 -11.11 11.13 -3.03
CA LEU A 620 -12.51 11.56 -2.95
C LEU A 620 -12.77 12.57 -1.82
N GLY A 621 -11.75 12.95 -1.06
CA GLY A 621 -11.90 13.90 0.04
C GLY A 621 -12.10 15.34 -0.43
N ARG A 622 -12.21 16.26 0.54
CA ARG A 622 -12.32 17.70 0.26
C ARG A 622 -11.14 18.22 -0.57
N LEU A 623 -9.95 17.67 -0.32
CA LEU A 623 -8.68 18.09 -0.92
C LEU A 623 -7.98 16.85 -1.55
N PRO A 624 -8.44 16.37 -2.72
CA PRO A 624 -7.99 15.10 -3.30
C PRO A 624 -6.62 15.24 -3.97
N THR A 625 -5.56 15.20 -3.15
CA THR A 625 -4.15 15.37 -3.55
C THR A 625 -3.66 14.39 -4.61
N ALA A 626 -4.16 13.14 -4.63
CA ALA A 626 -3.75 12.13 -5.61
C ALA A 626 -4.26 12.44 -7.02
N ARG A 627 -5.36 13.20 -7.13
CA ARG A 627 -6.00 13.55 -8.40
C ARG A 627 -5.67 14.96 -8.89
N LEU A 628 -4.91 15.74 -8.13
CA LEU A 628 -4.69 17.15 -8.44
C LEU A 628 -3.82 17.31 -9.69
N ASP A 629 -4.36 18.01 -10.70
CA ASP A 629 -3.63 18.43 -11.90
C ASP A 629 -2.75 19.65 -11.58
N MET A 630 -1.55 19.36 -11.11
CA MET A 630 -0.56 20.38 -10.75
C MET A 630 -0.04 21.15 -11.98
N PHE A 631 -0.08 20.60 -13.19
CA PHE A 631 0.29 21.34 -14.41
C PHE A 631 -0.73 22.44 -14.72
N LYS A 632 -2.02 22.14 -14.52
CA LYS A 632 -3.08 23.13 -14.65
C LYS A 632 -3.02 24.21 -13.57
N VAL A 633 -2.67 23.83 -12.33
CA VAL A 633 -2.40 24.81 -11.26
C VAL A 633 -1.24 25.73 -11.65
N PHE A 634 -0.12 25.16 -12.12
CA PHE A 634 1.04 25.92 -12.58
C PHE A 634 0.69 26.92 -13.69
N THR A 635 0.06 26.45 -14.77
CA THR A 635 -0.31 27.28 -15.92
C THR A 635 -1.26 28.40 -15.55
N THR A 636 -2.22 28.15 -14.65
CA THR A 636 -3.11 29.20 -14.12
C THR A 636 -2.33 30.27 -13.36
N CYS A 637 -1.42 29.88 -12.47
CA CYS A 637 -0.60 30.83 -11.71
C CYS A 637 0.31 31.67 -12.63
N VAL A 638 0.93 31.03 -13.63
CA VAL A 638 1.73 31.73 -14.64
C VAL A 638 0.89 32.75 -15.41
N ALA A 639 -0.32 32.38 -15.84
CA ALA A 639 -1.23 33.28 -16.55
C ALA A 639 -1.60 34.52 -15.71
N VAL A 640 -1.87 34.35 -14.41
CA VAL A 640 -2.13 35.47 -13.48
C VAL A 640 -0.93 36.43 -13.43
N LEU A 641 0.30 35.92 -13.31
CA LEU A 641 1.50 36.75 -13.25
C LEU A 641 1.78 37.45 -14.59
N GLU A 642 1.61 36.76 -15.72
CA GLU A 642 1.72 37.32 -17.07
C GLU A 642 0.73 38.48 -17.24
N ARG A 643 -0.55 38.25 -16.91
CA ARG A 643 -1.62 39.25 -17.00
C ARG A 643 -1.36 40.45 -16.10
N PHE A 644 -0.89 40.22 -14.87
CA PHE A 644 -0.54 41.28 -13.94
C PHE A 644 0.52 42.22 -14.55
N SER A 645 1.59 41.67 -15.12
CA SER A 645 2.62 42.50 -15.77
C SER A 645 2.06 43.31 -16.95
N ILE A 646 1.21 42.71 -17.78
CA ILE A 646 0.61 43.38 -18.94
C ILE A 646 -0.26 44.57 -18.50
N ILE A 647 -1.10 44.39 -17.47
CA ILE A 647 -1.96 45.46 -16.94
C ILE A 647 -1.10 46.62 -16.42
N VAL A 648 -0.04 46.32 -15.66
CA VAL A 648 0.86 47.34 -15.11
C VAL A 648 1.53 48.12 -16.24
N GLN A 649 2.09 47.45 -17.24
CA GLN A 649 2.74 48.13 -18.37
C GLN A 649 1.77 49.04 -19.14
N GLY A 650 0.53 48.60 -19.35
CA GLY A 650 -0.51 49.41 -20.00
C GLY A 650 -0.86 50.70 -19.24
N GLN A 651 -0.74 50.69 -17.91
CA GLN A 651 -0.99 51.86 -17.06
C GLN A 651 0.17 52.87 -17.06
N HIS A 652 1.40 52.43 -17.33
CA HIS A 652 2.59 53.29 -17.30
C HIS A 652 2.73 54.25 -18.49
N ASN A 653 2.00 54.03 -19.58
CA ASN A 653 1.93 54.97 -20.71
C ASN A 653 1.29 56.34 -20.34
N GLY A 654 0.82 56.51 -19.09
CA GLY A 654 0.27 57.74 -18.54
C GLY A 654 1.14 58.52 -17.53
N GLY A 655 2.41 58.14 -17.29
CA GLY A 655 3.39 59.00 -16.59
C GLY A 655 3.56 58.79 -15.07
N GLY A 656 3.90 57.57 -14.62
CA GLY A 656 4.36 57.35 -13.24
C GLY A 656 5.29 56.15 -13.10
N VAL A 657 6.35 56.27 -12.29
CA VAL A 657 7.32 55.23 -11.84
C VAL A 657 7.82 54.27 -12.93
N GLU A 658 8.97 54.58 -13.52
CA GLU A 658 9.69 53.69 -14.43
C GLU A 658 10.32 52.53 -13.64
N PHE A 659 9.76 51.33 -13.77
CA PHE A 659 10.43 50.14 -13.26
C PHE A 659 11.48 49.70 -14.28
N HIS A 660 12.76 49.98 -14.02
CA HIS A 660 13.89 49.41 -14.77
C HIS A 660 14.06 47.91 -14.45
N LEU A 661 13.02 47.11 -14.70
CA LEU A 661 13.09 45.66 -14.65
C LEU A 661 13.54 45.16 -16.03
N VAL A 662 14.78 44.67 -16.09
CA VAL A 662 15.51 44.21 -17.29
C VAL A 662 14.95 42.91 -17.92
N ALA A 663 13.74 42.49 -17.54
CA ALA A 663 13.16 41.25 -18.07
C ALA A 663 12.20 41.60 -19.20
N ASP A 664 12.47 41.22 -20.45
CA ASP A 664 11.54 41.49 -21.55
C ASP A 664 10.25 40.66 -21.45
N ASN A 665 10.34 39.47 -20.84
CA ASN A 665 9.20 38.58 -20.59
C ASN A 665 8.23 39.05 -19.47
N HIS A 666 6.93 39.05 -19.78
CA HIS A 666 5.84 39.44 -18.86
C HIS A 666 5.66 38.55 -17.63
N ILE A 667 5.89 37.25 -17.75
CA ILE A 667 5.78 36.30 -16.63
C ILE A 667 6.85 36.62 -15.58
N VAL A 668 8.11 36.81 -16.01
CA VAL A 668 9.24 37.14 -15.12
C VAL A 668 9.04 38.53 -14.49
N LYS A 669 8.61 39.52 -15.28
CA LYS A 669 8.23 40.85 -14.78
C LYS A 669 7.15 40.76 -13.69
N GLY A 670 6.08 40.01 -13.94
CA GLY A 670 4.97 39.82 -13.01
C GLY A 670 5.43 39.18 -11.69
N SER A 671 6.28 38.16 -11.77
CA SER A 671 6.88 37.53 -10.59
C SER A 671 7.77 38.50 -9.79
N CYS A 672 8.60 39.30 -10.48
CA CYS A 672 9.44 40.31 -9.84
C CYS A 672 8.63 41.40 -9.12
N LEU A 673 7.47 41.78 -9.66
CA LEU A 673 6.60 42.81 -9.09
C LEU A 673 5.90 42.34 -7.79
N VAL A 674 5.81 41.03 -7.52
CA VAL A 674 5.18 40.50 -6.30
C VAL A 674 5.81 41.09 -5.04
N ASP A 675 7.15 41.11 -4.96
CA ASP A 675 7.86 41.64 -3.78
C ASP A 675 7.55 43.12 -3.54
N VAL A 676 7.40 43.89 -4.62
CA VAL A 676 7.03 45.31 -4.59
C VAL A 676 5.61 45.49 -4.04
N VAL A 677 4.65 44.71 -4.54
CA VAL A 677 3.26 44.76 -4.07
C VAL A 677 3.16 44.38 -2.59
N LEU A 678 3.85 43.31 -2.18
CA LEU A 678 3.89 42.90 -0.78
C LEU A 678 4.51 44.00 0.12
N GLY A 679 5.53 44.70 -0.39
CA GLY A 679 6.14 45.86 0.27
C GLY A 679 5.15 47.01 0.47
N PHE A 680 4.36 47.34 -0.56
CA PHE A 680 3.29 48.33 -0.45
C PHE A 680 2.22 47.92 0.58
N ILE A 681 1.76 46.67 0.55
CA ILE A 681 0.79 46.17 1.53
C ILE A 681 1.33 46.33 2.96
N LEU A 682 2.61 46.04 3.18
CA LEU A 682 3.25 46.20 4.49
C LEU A 682 3.36 47.68 4.90
N GLN A 683 3.84 48.55 4.01
CA GLN A 683 4.02 49.98 4.27
C GLN A 683 2.72 50.70 4.63
N PHE A 684 1.60 50.25 4.05
CA PHE A 684 0.27 50.83 4.26
C PHE A 684 -0.58 50.09 5.30
N SER A 685 -0.01 49.09 6.00
CA SER A 685 -0.70 48.34 7.07
C SER A 685 -0.57 49.02 8.45
N GLY A 686 -1.58 48.88 9.30
CA GLY A 686 -1.54 49.30 10.71
C GLY A 686 -1.94 50.75 10.99
N ASP A 687 -2.21 51.54 9.94
CA ASP A 687 -2.72 52.91 10.02
C ASP A 687 -4.00 53.01 9.17
N LYS A 688 -5.15 53.28 9.81
CA LYS A 688 -6.46 53.34 9.16
C LYS A 688 -6.53 54.33 7.99
N HIS A 689 -5.74 55.40 8.02
CA HIS A 689 -5.70 56.36 6.91
C HIS A 689 -4.92 55.79 5.73
N LYS A 690 -3.76 55.19 5.98
CA LYS A 690 -2.95 54.52 4.95
C LYS A 690 -3.65 53.30 4.36
N GLU A 691 -4.38 52.55 5.17
CA GLU A 691 -5.17 51.39 4.74
C GLU A 691 -6.27 51.78 3.73
N LYS A 692 -6.88 52.97 3.87
CA LYS A 692 -7.80 53.50 2.85
C LYS A 692 -7.09 53.88 1.56
N ILE A 693 -5.85 54.35 1.63
CA ILE A 693 -5.05 54.66 0.45
C ILE A 693 -4.67 53.38 -0.30
N LEU A 694 -4.38 52.28 0.42
CA LEU A 694 -4.02 50.98 -0.17
C LEU A 694 -5.05 50.49 -1.21
N GLN A 695 -6.34 50.70 -0.95
CA GLN A 695 -7.43 50.32 -1.86
C GLN A 695 -7.44 51.12 -3.17
N ASN A 696 -6.82 52.30 -3.19
CA ASN A 696 -6.73 53.18 -4.36
C ASN A 696 -5.38 53.05 -5.09
N LEU A 697 -4.44 52.24 -4.59
CA LEU A 697 -3.15 52.04 -5.25
C LEU A 697 -3.34 51.21 -6.52
N SER A 698 -2.69 51.66 -7.60
CA SER A 698 -2.80 51.03 -8.94
C SER A 698 -2.26 49.60 -8.95
N LEU A 699 -1.15 49.34 -8.26
CA LEU A 699 -0.47 48.04 -8.26
C LEU A 699 -1.29 46.91 -7.61
N PRO A 700 -1.72 47.00 -6.33
CA PRO A 700 -2.62 46.00 -5.72
C PRO A 700 -3.91 45.80 -6.52
N THR A 701 -4.44 46.89 -7.09
CA THR A 701 -5.62 46.85 -7.96
C THR A 701 -5.34 46.04 -9.23
N ALA A 702 -4.25 46.31 -9.95
CA ALA A 702 -3.86 45.58 -11.16
C ALA A 702 -3.71 44.07 -10.92
N VAL A 703 -3.15 43.68 -9.77
CA VAL A 703 -3.08 42.27 -9.37
C VAL A 703 -4.48 41.67 -9.17
N ALA A 704 -5.36 42.35 -8.43
CA ALA A 704 -6.71 41.86 -8.20
C ALA A 704 -7.47 41.65 -9.52
N TRP A 705 -7.31 42.58 -10.47
CA TRP A 705 -7.83 42.44 -11.83
C TRP A 705 -7.25 41.24 -12.57
N ALA A 706 -5.94 40.98 -12.46
CA ALA A 706 -5.32 39.81 -13.07
C ALA A 706 -5.93 38.50 -12.55
N PHE A 707 -6.17 38.39 -11.24
CA PHE A 707 -6.89 37.25 -10.67
C PHE A 707 -8.33 37.15 -11.19
N PHE A 708 -9.06 38.26 -11.29
CA PHE A 708 -10.44 38.24 -11.78
C PHE A 708 -10.56 37.88 -13.27
N ILE A 709 -9.53 38.16 -14.07
CA ILE A 709 -9.51 37.82 -15.50
C ILE A 709 -9.12 36.36 -15.72
N GLU A 710 -8.07 35.89 -15.03
CA GLU A 710 -7.45 34.59 -15.32
C GLU A 710 -8.01 33.45 -14.46
N VAL A 711 -8.62 33.76 -13.30
CA VAL A 711 -9.23 32.77 -12.42
C VAL A 711 -10.74 33.00 -12.38
N ASP A 712 -11.49 32.08 -12.97
CA ASP A 712 -12.95 32.10 -12.89
C ASP A 712 -13.38 32.09 -11.41
N GLN A 713 -14.20 33.08 -11.01
CA GLN A 713 -14.72 33.19 -9.65
C GLN A 713 -15.59 32.00 -9.24
N GLY A 714 -16.18 31.29 -10.22
CA GLY A 714 -16.92 30.05 -10.03
C GLY A 714 -16.05 28.80 -10.05
N ALA A 715 -14.74 28.93 -10.30
CA ALA A 715 -13.85 27.79 -10.36
C ALA A 715 -13.76 27.10 -8.99
N LYS A 716 -13.89 25.78 -9.03
CA LYS A 716 -13.72 24.88 -7.89
C LYS A 716 -12.50 24.01 -8.12
N LEU A 717 -11.99 23.45 -7.02
CA LEU A 717 -10.90 22.47 -7.07
C LEU A 717 -11.22 21.29 -8.00
N GLU A 718 -12.50 20.87 -8.09
CA GLU A 718 -12.99 19.83 -9.00
C GLU A 718 -12.59 20.05 -10.47
N HIS A 719 -12.49 21.31 -10.93
CA HIS A 719 -12.07 21.63 -12.29
C HIS A 719 -10.57 21.41 -12.53
N TYR A 720 -9.80 21.15 -11.47
CA TYR A 720 -8.35 20.93 -11.46
C TYR A 720 -8.01 19.49 -11.07
N LEU A 721 -8.96 18.56 -11.16
CA LEU A 721 -8.74 17.16 -10.88
C LEU A 721 -8.69 16.34 -12.17
N TRP A 722 -7.82 15.34 -12.20
CA TRP A 722 -7.87 14.27 -13.19
C TRP A 722 -9.19 13.50 -13.09
N ASN A 723 -9.72 13.15 -14.25
CA ASN A 723 -10.91 12.31 -14.35
C ASN A 723 -10.50 10.83 -14.30
N ILE A 724 -10.96 10.11 -13.27
CA ILE A 724 -10.54 8.72 -12.97
C ILE A 724 -11.69 7.89 -12.42
#